data_AF-A0A3G2S9V3-F1
#
_entry.id   AF-A0A3G2S9V3-F1
#
_cell.length_a   1.000
_cell.length_b   1.000
_cell.length_c   1.000
_cell.angle_alpha   90.00
_cell.angle_beta   90.00
_cell.angle_gamma   90.00
#
_symmetry.space_group_name_H-M   'P 1'
#
loop_
_entity.id
_entity.type
_entity.pdbx_description
1 polymer ?
#
loop_
_entity_poly.entity_id
_entity_poly.type
_entity_poly.pdbx_seq_one_letter_code
_entity_poly.pdbx_strand_id
1 'polypeptide(L)'
;MGKPDDSDASVASLAGQAGGTCWARASAHLSPNRGPLARVRATAQHSDDDSENDAEVSSDARAPSPNARTYPMSYPLAKPHCDRLAGKVRPAIKSEANASLARSLCECALFVCGVVAVLIRMVHSVPEIRDKACGVIALSTFVLVCFACHARRACGIWATQISCLRKTDPSDPLYALLLPLVSSAQLLDIAPEAMQHGGGALAPPWMQVGRRGTWRADRVGASPDRIVGRGALLDLHVICSFVFCVHLMASQLARAYAKRRGSHAHEGPTSRLLMCFYTFSLLVAVAGVGVQVLARSSGYGHLVLSHTPTWATFLIAVLYQCLLFLCTRVARQNCTLGELAMIGGVGTALWQETVISTMARLVPSYAQYYFREPSAIVLGQLALVAGMLLIGLVLSPLLVLSRNLAQRPTHRLRWPLKRNLHRRLLALSFFLLSAAMVLCVLSPWLAWQLHRRSAWLYFARFMLQGPHWWSRLALLVYWGLLCNTALLSIQLMVNRMWQYATVGDQVKASSRTLPPSTAPSVQPQRTVPTATERASTLAATQFAERGEREESTSLGPRVAVSVNGRRKFFHALAVLLFVPGIAWDPAFMHVAFSAALALFVLCEYLRYCAVFPLGAMLHFFLSQFLDSKDCGLVILSHAYLLTGCAAGVWIESQSRITQQLGVLVLGVGDSVASIVGRQYGRIHWPLSSKTVEGTLGFVVSMTASVMVLRMLRLVEAFHTGALCAIMTLLAVIEGVSEQNDNLVLPLSGIFLTSMIPLRR
;
A
#
# COMPACT_ATOMS: atom_id res chain seq x y z
N MET A 1 71.43 19.28 -40.07
CA MET A 1 71.97 17.91 -39.86
C MET A 1 71.10 17.26 -38.80
N GLY A 2 70.45 16.11 -39.02
CA GLY A 2 70.25 15.35 -40.25
C GLY A 2 68.93 14.57 -40.18
N LYS A 3 68.35 14.26 -41.33
CA LYS A 3 67.17 13.39 -41.54
C LYS A 3 67.67 12.16 -42.36
N PRO A 4 66.84 11.14 -42.66
CA PRO A 4 65.41 10.96 -42.35
C PRO A 4 65.21 9.83 -41.29
N ASP A 5 64.37 8.78 -41.32
CA ASP A 5 63.43 8.14 -42.29
C ASP A 5 62.24 7.45 -41.58
N ASP A 6 61.20 7.22 -42.39
CA ASP A 6 60.10 6.24 -42.33
C ASP A 6 59.06 6.12 -41.19
N SER A 7 57.86 5.76 -41.66
CA SER A 7 56.54 5.83 -41.05
C SER A 7 55.84 4.46 -41.03
N ASP A 8 54.55 4.46 -40.65
CA ASP A 8 53.55 3.42 -40.98
C ASP A 8 53.65 2.06 -40.25
N ALA A 9 52.57 1.31 -40.02
CA ALA A 9 51.15 1.69 -40.04
C ALA A 9 50.29 0.75 -39.15
N SER A 10 49.00 1.06 -39.10
CA SER A 10 47.89 0.39 -38.44
C SER A 10 47.57 -1.06 -38.87
N VAL A 11 46.51 -1.63 -38.25
CA VAL A 11 45.48 -2.56 -38.81
C VAL A 11 45.58 -4.09 -38.55
N ALA A 12 44.38 -4.66 -38.31
CA ALA A 12 43.88 -6.05 -38.51
C ALA A 12 44.52 -7.30 -37.82
N SER A 13 43.82 -7.80 -36.80
CA SER A 13 43.02 -9.06 -36.79
C SER A 13 43.52 -10.41 -37.38
N LEU A 14 43.14 -11.47 -36.63
CA LEU A 14 42.64 -12.79 -37.08
C LEU A 14 43.61 -13.91 -37.51
N ALA A 15 43.11 -15.15 -37.33
CA ALA A 15 43.69 -16.46 -37.66
C ALA A 15 44.94 -16.91 -36.87
N GLY A 16 44.97 -18.20 -36.48
CA GLY A 16 46.02 -18.76 -35.62
C GLY A 16 45.54 -20.00 -34.85
N GLN A 17 45.09 -21.03 -35.58
CA GLN A 17 44.45 -22.21 -35.00
C GLN A 17 45.46 -23.30 -34.61
N ALA A 18 45.24 -23.90 -33.43
CA ALA A 18 45.45 -25.31 -33.05
C ALA A 18 46.63 -26.15 -33.61
N GLY A 19 47.26 -26.90 -32.68
CA GLY A 19 47.97 -28.16 -32.96
C GLY A 19 49.46 -28.14 -32.61
N GLY A 20 50.06 -29.20 -32.05
CA GLY A 20 49.46 -30.43 -31.50
C GLY A 20 50.33 -31.68 -31.69
N THR A 21 50.47 -32.49 -30.65
CA THR A 21 51.15 -33.81 -30.64
C THR A 21 50.53 -34.70 -29.54
N CYS A 22 50.35 -36.01 -29.68
CA CYS A 22 50.50 -36.91 -30.85
C CYS A 22 49.62 -38.19 -30.66
N TRP A 23 49.56 -39.07 -31.67
CA TRP A 23 48.88 -40.40 -31.74
C TRP A 23 47.32 -40.34 -31.76
N ALA A 24 46.54 -40.62 -32.83
CA ALA A 24 46.62 -41.49 -34.05
C ALA A 24 46.32 -42.99 -33.80
N ARG A 25 45.54 -43.76 -34.60
CA ARG A 25 44.74 -43.61 -35.86
C ARG A 25 43.59 -44.67 -35.84
N ALA A 26 42.35 -44.45 -36.32
CA ALA A 26 41.79 -44.67 -37.69
C ALA A 26 41.80 -46.15 -38.20
N SER A 27 40.81 -46.76 -38.90
CA SER A 27 39.64 -46.27 -39.70
C SER A 27 38.52 -47.33 -39.93
N ALA A 28 37.35 -46.87 -40.45
CA ALA A 28 36.47 -47.51 -41.49
C ALA A 28 35.27 -48.46 -41.19
N HIS A 29 34.18 -48.22 -41.98
CA HIS A 29 33.11 -49.11 -42.50
C HIS A 29 32.18 -49.98 -41.60
N LEU A 30 30.87 -49.64 -41.52
CA LEU A 30 29.75 -50.22 -42.32
C LEU A 30 28.33 -49.72 -41.90
N SER A 31 27.27 -50.15 -42.60
CA SER A 31 25.82 -49.80 -42.43
C SER A 31 24.93 -50.91 -43.08
N PRO A 32 23.58 -50.83 -43.26
CA PRO A 32 22.49 -50.05 -42.66
C PRO A 32 21.25 -50.94 -42.29
N ASN A 33 20.01 -50.40 -42.38
CA ASN A 33 18.66 -51.02 -42.26
C ASN A 33 18.12 -51.25 -40.82
N ARG A 34 16.82 -51.09 -40.50
CA ARG A 34 15.62 -50.57 -41.23
C ARG A 34 14.58 -50.05 -40.22
N GLY A 35 13.74 -49.08 -40.60
CA GLY A 35 12.47 -48.73 -39.91
C GLY A 35 11.26 -49.22 -40.74
N PRO A 36 10.13 -48.47 -40.87
CA PRO A 36 9.64 -47.33 -40.07
C PRO A 36 8.07 -47.40 -39.86
N LEU A 37 7.38 -46.24 -39.90
CA LEU A 37 5.92 -45.98 -40.05
C LEU A 37 5.06 -45.79 -38.77
N ALA A 38 3.83 -45.22 -38.87
CA ALA A 38 3.46 -43.81 -39.15
C ALA A 38 1.93 -43.67 -39.41
N ARG A 39 1.30 -42.59 -38.88
CA ARG A 39 -0.15 -42.25 -39.04
C ARG A 39 -1.08 -43.33 -38.40
N VAL A 40 -2.38 -43.15 -38.13
CA VAL A 40 -3.46 -42.36 -38.76
C VAL A 40 -4.29 -41.54 -37.75
N ARG A 41 -5.08 -40.61 -38.28
CA ARG A 41 -5.97 -39.64 -37.61
C ARG A 41 -7.42 -40.13 -37.70
N ALA A 42 -8.13 -40.22 -36.58
CA ALA A 42 -9.58 -40.48 -36.56
C ALA A 42 -10.29 -39.49 -35.61
N THR A 43 -11.39 -38.91 -36.07
CA THR A 43 -12.24 -37.96 -35.35
C THR A 43 -13.65 -38.54 -35.20
N ALA A 44 -14.24 -38.40 -34.02
CA ALA A 44 -15.67 -38.56 -33.82
C ALA A 44 -16.21 -37.39 -32.99
N GLN A 45 -17.44 -36.97 -33.26
CA GLN A 45 -18.20 -35.92 -32.58
C GLN A 45 -19.54 -36.50 -32.15
N HIS A 46 -20.24 -35.80 -31.24
CA HIS A 46 -21.62 -36.10 -30.79
C HIS A 46 -21.78 -37.41 -29.99
N SER A 47 -22.76 -37.53 -29.08
CA SER A 47 -23.67 -36.52 -28.50
C SER A 47 -24.15 -36.98 -27.11
N ASP A 48 -24.88 -36.09 -26.46
CA ASP A 48 -26.17 -36.33 -25.78
C ASP A 48 -26.88 -37.67 -26.15
N ASP A 49 -27.66 -38.34 -25.28
CA ASP A 49 -28.22 -37.90 -23.99
C ASP A 49 -28.63 -39.10 -23.07
N ASP A 50 -29.26 -38.77 -21.93
CA ASP A 50 -30.23 -39.58 -21.15
C ASP A 50 -29.86 -40.82 -20.30
N SER A 51 -30.77 -41.07 -19.33
CA SER A 51 -30.89 -42.13 -18.31
C SER A 51 -31.43 -43.46 -18.89
N GLU A 52 -31.47 -44.63 -18.21
CA GLU A 52 -32.04 -44.99 -16.89
C GLU A 52 -31.45 -46.30 -16.29
N ASN A 53 -31.95 -46.68 -15.09
CA ASN A 53 -32.30 -48.01 -14.51
C ASN A 53 -31.78 -49.34 -15.15
N ASP A 54 -31.64 -50.47 -14.43
CA ASP A 54 -32.02 -50.82 -13.05
C ASP A 54 -31.13 -51.94 -12.42
N ALA A 55 -31.53 -52.47 -11.25
CA ALA A 55 -30.79 -53.44 -10.42
C ALA A 55 -30.67 -54.90 -10.94
N GLU A 56 -29.61 -55.60 -10.50
CA GLU A 56 -29.63 -56.98 -9.93
C GLU A 56 -28.32 -57.19 -9.09
N VAL A 57 -28.38 -57.56 -7.80
CA VAL A 57 -28.48 -58.91 -7.20
C VAL A 57 -27.24 -59.82 -7.39
N SER A 58 -26.49 -60.04 -6.31
CA SER A 58 -26.01 -61.37 -5.85
C SER A 58 -25.32 -61.26 -4.48
N SER A 59 -25.19 -62.39 -3.79
CA SER A 59 -24.59 -62.52 -2.44
C SER A 59 -23.26 -63.25 -2.47
N ASP A 60 -22.39 -63.01 -1.47
CA ASP A 60 -22.05 -64.03 -0.46
C ASP A 60 -20.99 -63.53 0.55
N ALA A 61 -20.83 -64.27 1.66
CA ALA A 61 -20.10 -63.83 2.84
C ALA A 61 -18.84 -64.64 3.14
N ARG A 62 -17.83 -63.99 3.74
CA ARG A 62 -16.85 -64.62 4.66
C ARG A 62 -16.23 -63.59 5.61
N ALA A 63 -15.92 -64.03 6.83
CA ALA A 63 -15.47 -63.16 7.92
C ALA A 63 -13.95 -62.89 7.91
N PRO A 64 -13.47 -61.72 8.39
CA PRO A 64 -12.05 -61.35 8.33
C PRO A 64 -11.32 -61.47 9.68
N SER A 65 -10.00 -61.70 9.63
CA SER A 65 -9.03 -61.31 10.67
C SER A 65 -7.60 -61.30 10.11
N PRO A 66 -6.63 -60.59 10.72
CA PRO A 66 -6.71 -59.28 11.35
C PRO A 66 -5.68 -58.27 10.73
N ASN A 67 -5.41 -57.16 11.41
CA ASN A 67 -4.25 -56.26 11.23
C ASN A 67 -4.21 -55.32 9.99
N ALA A 68 -4.89 -54.17 10.06
CA ALA A 68 -4.31 -52.84 9.73
C ALA A 68 -5.29 -51.70 10.09
N ARG A 69 -5.05 -50.94 11.17
CA ARG A 69 -5.88 -49.77 11.53
C ARG A 69 -5.22 -48.45 11.16
N THR A 70 -5.62 -47.88 10.02
CA THR A 70 -5.41 -46.47 9.68
C THR A 70 -6.67 -45.91 9.01
N TYR A 71 -7.57 -45.34 9.81
CA TYR A 71 -8.78 -44.67 9.30
C TYR A 71 -8.49 -43.21 8.91
N PRO A 72 -8.84 -42.76 7.69
CA PRO A 72 -9.13 -41.35 7.45
C PRO A 72 -10.51 -41.00 8.04
N MET A 73 -10.60 -39.91 8.80
CA MET A 73 -11.87 -39.40 9.33
C MET A 73 -12.65 -38.64 8.25
N SER A 74 -13.55 -39.32 7.55
CA SER A 74 -14.56 -38.72 6.68
C SER A 74 -15.88 -38.51 7.44
N TYR A 75 -16.20 -37.25 7.78
CA TYR A 75 -17.49 -36.90 8.35
C TYR A 75 -18.61 -36.97 7.28
N PRO A 76 -19.73 -37.68 7.54
CA PRO A 76 -20.88 -37.64 6.65
C PRO A 76 -21.64 -36.32 6.82
N LEU A 77 -21.54 -35.44 5.83
CA LEU A 77 -22.38 -34.25 5.73
C LEU A 77 -23.82 -34.67 5.40
N ALA A 78 -24.71 -34.61 6.39
CA ALA A 78 -26.14 -34.80 6.19
C ALA A 78 -26.67 -33.75 5.18
N LYS A 79 -27.36 -34.18 4.13
CA LYS A 79 -27.94 -33.29 3.12
C LYS A 79 -29.03 -32.40 3.76
N PRO A 80 -28.88 -31.06 3.79
CA PRO A 80 -30.00 -30.18 4.14
C PRO A 80 -30.96 -30.04 2.95
N HIS A 81 -32.23 -29.80 3.26
CA HIS A 81 -33.31 -29.59 2.30
C HIS A 81 -33.11 -28.25 1.55
N CYS A 82 -32.52 -28.25 0.34
CA CYS A 82 -31.91 -27.04 -0.25
C CYS A 82 -32.59 -26.50 -1.53
N ASP A 83 -33.40 -27.30 -2.21
CA ASP A 83 -33.84 -27.00 -3.58
C ASP A 83 -34.82 -25.82 -3.71
N ARG A 84 -35.60 -25.52 -2.66
CA ARG A 84 -36.49 -24.34 -2.62
C ARG A 84 -35.75 -23.01 -2.38
N LEU A 85 -34.49 -23.02 -1.92
CA LEU A 85 -33.68 -21.81 -1.72
C LEU A 85 -32.81 -21.48 -2.95
N ALA A 86 -32.35 -22.49 -3.69
CA ALA A 86 -31.54 -22.30 -4.90
C ALA A 86 -32.21 -21.36 -5.93
N GLY A 87 -33.54 -21.44 -6.07
CA GLY A 87 -34.33 -20.59 -6.96
C GLY A 87 -34.37 -19.09 -6.60
N LYS A 88 -34.21 -18.72 -5.31
CA LYS A 88 -34.14 -17.31 -4.87
C LYS A 88 -32.70 -16.79 -4.76
N VAL A 89 -31.75 -17.64 -4.40
CA VAL A 89 -30.33 -17.27 -4.27
C VAL A 89 -29.68 -16.98 -5.63
N ARG A 90 -29.96 -17.79 -6.66
CA ARG A 90 -29.41 -17.59 -8.02
C ARG A 90 -29.74 -16.23 -8.66
N PRO A 91 -30.99 -15.72 -8.68
CA PRO A 91 -31.28 -14.39 -9.23
C PRO A 91 -30.71 -13.25 -8.38
N ALA A 92 -30.67 -13.38 -7.04
CA ALA A 92 -30.06 -12.39 -6.16
C ALA A 92 -28.56 -12.18 -6.47
N ILE A 93 -27.80 -13.28 -6.58
CA ILE A 93 -26.37 -13.24 -6.95
C ILE A 93 -26.15 -12.61 -8.33
N LYS A 94 -27.02 -12.89 -9.32
CA LYS A 94 -26.95 -12.26 -10.64
C LYS A 94 -27.25 -10.75 -10.58
N SER A 95 -28.19 -10.33 -9.74
CA SER A 95 -28.50 -8.91 -9.52
C SER A 95 -27.32 -8.16 -8.88
N GLU A 96 -26.71 -8.72 -7.82
CA GLU A 96 -25.53 -8.14 -7.16
C GLU A 96 -24.32 -8.06 -8.09
N ALA A 97 -24.08 -9.08 -8.92
CA ALA A 97 -22.99 -9.10 -9.90
C ALA A 97 -23.18 -8.07 -11.03
N ASN A 98 -24.41 -7.89 -11.52
CA ASN A 98 -24.72 -6.84 -12.49
C ASN A 98 -24.58 -5.45 -11.86
N ALA A 99 -24.96 -5.31 -10.59
CA ALA A 99 -24.84 -4.08 -9.82
C ALA A 99 -23.38 -3.62 -9.66
N SER A 100 -22.48 -4.52 -9.26
CA SER A 100 -21.04 -4.19 -9.11
C SER A 100 -20.37 -3.90 -10.45
N LEU A 101 -20.76 -4.59 -11.53
CA LEU A 101 -20.25 -4.33 -12.87
C LEU A 101 -20.61 -2.93 -13.37
N ALA A 102 -21.88 -2.51 -13.23
CA ALA A 102 -22.30 -1.18 -13.69
C ALA A 102 -21.70 -0.05 -12.86
N ARG A 103 -21.50 -0.24 -11.55
CA ARG A 103 -20.71 0.69 -10.71
C ARG A 103 -19.27 0.82 -11.22
N SER A 104 -18.62 -0.31 -11.52
CA SER A 104 -17.25 -0.36 -12.04
C SER A 104 -17.11 0.28 -13.43
N LEU A 105 -18.17 0.25 -14.25
CA LEU A 105 -18.23 0.99 -15.53
C LEU A 105 -18.34 2.51 -15.32
N CYS A 106 -19.01 2.96 -14.26
CA CYS A 106 -19.02 4.37 -13.87
C CYS A 106 -17.64 4.83 -13.37
N GLU A 107 -16.94 4.03 -12.57
CA GLU A 107 -15.53 4.29 -12.23
C GLU A 107 -14.65 4.38 -13.48
N CYS A 108 -14.81 3.44 -14.42
CA CYS A 108 -14.10 3.45 -15.70
C CYS A 108 -14.31 4.75 -16.49
N ALA A 109 -15.56 5.23 -16.57
CA ALA A 109 -15.87 6.52 -17.20
C ALA A 109 -15.16 7.70 -16.51
N LEU A 110 -15.16 7.76 -15.18
CA LEU A 110 -14.46 8.80 -14.42
C LEU A 110 -12.95 8.79 -14.68
N PHE A 111 -12.32 7.61 -14.70
CA PHE A 111 -10.89 7.47 -15.03
C PHE A 111 -10.60 7.86 -16.49
N VAL A 112 -11.46 7.49 -17.45
CA VAL A 112 -11.31 7.88 -18.87
C VAL A 112 -11.45 9.40 -19.04
N CYS A 113 -12.42 10.04 -18.38
CA CYS A 113 -12.55 11.50 -18.37
C CYS A 113 -11.30 12.18 -17.77
N GLY A 114 -10.73 11.64 -16.70
CA GLY A 114 -9.48 12.12 -16.11
C GLY A 114 -8.28 12.01 -17.06
N VAL A 115 -8.14 10.87 -17.75
CA VAL A 115 -7.12 10.66 -18.80
C VAL A 115 -7.31 11.65 -19.95
N VAL A 116 -8.53 11.83 -20.46
CA VAL A 116 -8.81 12.77 -21.56
C VAL A 116 -8.48 14.22 -21.16
N ALA A 117 -8.84 14.65 -19.94
CA ALA A 117 -8.51 15.98 -19.44
C ALA A 117 -6.98 16.23 -19.35
N VAL A 118 -6.22 15.24 -18.87
CA VAL A 118 -4.75 15.28 -18.86
C VAL A 118 -4.19 15.35 -20.27
N LEU A 119 -4.66 14.51 -21.19
CA LEU A 119 -4.16 14.47 -22.57
C LEU A 119 -4.44 15.78 -23.32
N ILE A 120 -5.62 16.39 -23.14
CA ILE A 120 -5.93 17.71 -23.71
C ILE A 120 -4.91 18.75 -23.23
N ARG A 121 -4.61 18.81 -21.92
CA ARG A 121 -3.60 19.75 -21.40
C ARG A 121 -2.17 19.42 -21.85
N MET A 122 -1.80 18.13 -21.94
CA MET A 122 -0.48 17.72 -22.44
C MET A 122 -0.28 18.09 -23.91
N VAL A 123 -1.29 17.94 -24.77
CA VAL A 123 -1.20 18.27 -26.20
C VAL A 123 -0.93 19.76 -26.44
N HIS A 124 -1.46 20.63 -25.59
CA HIS A 124 -1.25 22.08 -25.63
C HIS A 124 -0.03 22.55 -24.82
N SER A 125 0.71 21.64 -24.17
CA SER A 125 1.91 21.96 -23.38
C SER A 125 3.20 22.00 -24.24
N VAL A 126 4.31 22.42 -23.61
CA VAL A 126 5.66 22.34 -24.21
C VAL A 126 6.00 20.92 -24.70
N PRO A 127 6.85 20.76 -25.74
CA PRO A 127 7.17 19.46 -26.34
C PRO A 127 7.55 18.37 -25.32
N GLU A 128 8.39 18.69 -24.35
CA GLU A 128 8.88 17.79 -23.29
C GLU A 128 7.76 17.18 -22.43
N ILE A 129 6.62 17.88 -22.31
CA ILE A 129 5.42 17.41 -21.60
C ILE A 129 4.46 16.73 -22.59
N ARG A 130 4.30 17.30 -23.79
CA ARG A 130 3.46 16.75 -24.86
C ARG A 130 3.87 15.33 -25.26
N ASP A 131 5.17 15.07 -25.36
CA ASP A 131 5.72 13.79 -25.79
C ASP A 131 5.43 12.66 -24.77
N LYS A 132 5.15 13.00 -23.50
CA LYS A 132 4.67 12.05 -22.47
C LYS A 132 3.25 11.54 -22.73
N ALA A 133 2.43 12.26 -23.53
CA ALA A 133 1.06 11.86 -23.82
C ALA A 133 0.97 10.47 -24.46
N CYS A 134 1.93 10.10 -25.32
CA CYS A 134 2.02 8.77 -25.92
C CYS A 134 2.15 7.66 -24.87
N GLY A 135 2.96 7.86 -23.83
CA GLY A 135 3.11 6.93 -22.71
C GLY A 135 1.82 6.80 -21.88
N VAL A 136 1.12 7.93 -21.64
CA VAL A 136 -0.16 7.95 -20.93
C VAL A 136 -1.27 7.23 -21.72
N ILE A 137 -1.34 7.41 -23.05
CA ILE A 137 -2.29 6.71 -23.93
C ILE A 137 -2.02 5.19 -23.92
N ALA A 138 -0.75 4.78 -24.09
CA ALA A 138 -0.37 3.37 -24.11
C ALA A 138 -0.69 2.67 -22.78
N LEU A 139 -0.36 3.31 -21.65
CA LEU A 139 -0.68 2.80 -20.32
C LEU A 139 -2.20 2.70 -20.09
N SER A 140 -2.95 3.75 -20.44
CA SER A 140 -4.41 3.80 -20.27
C SER A 140 -5.09 2.68 -21.07
N THR A 141 -4.65 2.46 -22.31
CA THR A 141 -5.13 1.35 -23.15
C THR A 141 -4.87 -0.01 -22.48
N PHE A 142 -3.67 -0.23 -21.95
CA PHE A 142 -3.32 -1.49 -21.30
C PHE A 142 -4.08 -1.72 -19.98
N VAL A 143 -4.33 -0.65 -19.19
CA VAL A 143 -5.18 -0.72 -17.99
C VAL A 143 -6.63 -1.06 -18.36
N LEU A 144 -7.19 -0.45 -19.41
CA LEU A 144 -8.55 -0.76 -19.88
C LEU A 144 -8.68 -2.21 -20.36
N VAL A 145 -7.66 -2.77 -21.03
CA VAL A 145 -7.61 -4.20 -21.36
C VAL A 145 -7.55 -5.06 -20.08
N CYS A 146 -6.73 -4.67 -19.09
CA CYS A 146 -6.67 -5.39 -17.81
C CYS A 146 -7.99 -5.35 -17.04
N PHE A 147 -8.71 -4.22 -17.06
CA PHE A 147 -10.06 -4.06 -16.51
C PHE A 147 -11.07 -4.98 -17.22
N ALA A 148 -11.10 -4.97 -18.56
CA ALA A 148 -11.99 -5.83 -19.34
C ALA A 148 -11.73 -7.34 -19.13
N CYS A 149 -10.47 -7.74 -18.87
CA CYS A 149 -10.12 -9.08 -18.45
C CYS A 149 -10.56 -9.37 -17.00
N HIS A 150 -10.31 -8.46 -16.06
CA HIS A 150 -10.64 -8.62 -14.64
C HIS A 150 -12.15 -8.76 -14.43
N ALA A 151 -12.96 -7.93 -15.09
CA ALA A 151 -14.42 -7.99 -15.02
C ALA A 151 -15.00 -9.34 -15.48
N ARG A 152 -14.28 -10.09 -16.33
CA ARG A 152 -14.67 -11.44 -16.77
C ARG A 152 -14.19 -12.54 -15.81
N ARG A 153 -13.06 -12.35 -15.14
CA ARG A 153 -12.42 -13.27 -14.18
C ARG A 153 -11.54 -12.46 -13.24
N ALA A 154 -11.73 -12.50 -11.93
CA ALA A 154 -10.89 -11.76 -10.98
C ALA A 154 -9.39 -12.08 -11.19
N CYS A 155 -8.54 -11.05 -11.34
CA CYS A 155 -7.10 -11.20 -11.51
C CYS A 155 -6.38 -11.51 -10.17
N GLY A 156 -5.09 -11.19 -10.08
CA GLY A 156 -4.24 -11.30 -8.90
C GLY A 156 -2.79 -11.05 -9.31
N ILE A 157 -1.89 -10.86 -8.34
CA ILE A 157 -0.45 -10.71 -8.62
C ILE A 157 0.14 -12.07 -8.99
N TRP A 158 1.02 -12.12 -10.00
CA TRP A 158 1.66 -13.36 -10.46
C TRP A 158 2.32 -14.12 -9.31
N ALA A 159 2.24 -15.46 -9.33
CA ALA A 159 2.83 -16.36 -8.32
C ALA A 159 2.44 -16.09 -6.84
N THR A 160 1.40 -15.29 -6.59
CA THR A 160 0.78 -15.09 -5.27
C THR A 160 -0.56 -15.83 -5.15
N GLN A 161 -1.02 -16.04 -3.91
CA GLN A 161 -2.33 -16.64 -3.64
C GLN A 161 -3.37 -15.52 -3.51
N ILE A 162 -4.48 -15.63 -4.25
CA ILE A 162 -5.56 -14.63 -4.31
C ILE A 162 -6.16 -14.39 -2.92
N SER A 163 -6.27 -15.45 -2.12
CA SER A 163 -6.78 -15.45 -0.73
C SER A 163 -5.95 -14.60 0.25
N CYS A 164 -4.79 -14.07 -0.17
CA CYS A 164 -4.03 -13.08 0.57
C CYS A 164 -4.51 -11.64 0.39
N LEU A 165 -5.50 -11.35 -0.46
CA LEU A 165 -6.08 -10.02 -0.64
C LEU A 165 -7.53 -9.95 -0.17
N ARG A 166 -8.03 -8.74 0.08
CA ARG A 166 -9.46 -8.44 0.31
C ARG A 166 -10.24 -8.75 -0.98
N LYS A 167 -11.56 -8.97 -0.90
CA LYS A 167 -12.44 -9.19 -2.07
C LYS A 167 -12.15 -8.11 -3.11
N THR A 168 -11.74 -8.51 -4.30
CA THR A 168 -11.34 -7.62 -5.40
C THR A 168 -12.57 -7.22 -6.20
N ASP A 169 -12.83 -5.92 -6.35
CA ASP A 169 -13.93 -5.43 -7.19
C ASP A 169 -13.51 -5.33 -8.66
N PRO A 170 -14.45 -5.35 -9.63
CA PRO A 170 -14.10 -5.33 -11.06
C PRO A 170 -13.28 -4.11 -11.48
N SER A 171 -13.42 -2.98 -10.77
CA SER A 171 -12.68 -1.73 -10.94
C SER A 171 -11.26 -1.71 -10.37
N ASP A 172 -10.84 -2.71 -9.58
CA ASP A 172 -9.49 -2.78 -8.95
C ASP A 172 -8.32 -2.41 -9.90
N PRO A 173 -8.27 -2.86 -11.18
CA PRO A 173 -7.19 -2.51 -12.10
C PRO A 173 -7.12 -1.02 -12.48
N LEU A 174 -8.24 -0.29 -12.45
CA LEU A 174 -8.32 1.12 -12.86
C LEU A 174 -7.48 2.04 -11.96
N TYR A 175 -7.36 1.68 -10.68
CA TYR A 175 -6.57 2.42 -9.69
C TYR A 175 -5.07 2.45 -10.00
N ALA A 176 -4.58 1.61 -10.92
CA ALA A 176 -3.25 1.73 -11.50
C ALA A 176 -3.06 3.06 -12.26
N LEU A 177 -4.12 3.75 -12.70
CA LEU A 177 -4.03 5.07 -13.35
C LEU A 177 -3.97 6.24 -12.35
N LEU A 178 -4.38 6.08 -11.09
CA LEU A 178 -4.54 7.21 -10.17
C LEU A 178 -3.20 7.91 -9.88
N LEU A 179 -2.12 7.16 -9.61
CA LEU A 179 -0.80 7.75 -9.41
C LEU A 179 -0.19 8.36 -10.69
N PRO A 180 -0.20 7.69 -11.87
CA PRO A 180 0.15 8.32 -13.14
C PRO A 180 -0.59 9.63 -13.42
N LEU A 181 -1.91 9.69 -13.16
CA LEU A 181 -2.72 10.91 -13.31
C LEU A 181 -2.29 12.01 -12.32
N VAL A 182 -2.05 11.69 -11.05
CA VAL A 182 -1.54 12.64 -10.05
C VAL A 182 -0.14 13.18 -10.43
N SER A 183 0.77 12.35 -10.94
CA SER A 183 2.07 12.84 -11.43
C SER A 183 1.98 13.62 -12.74
N SER A 184 1.01 13.28 -13.61
CA SER A 184 0.73 14.06 -14.82
C SER A 184 0.23 15.46 -14.48
N ALA A 185 -0.65 15.56 -13.49
CA ALA A 185 -1.13 16.82 -12.94
C ALA A 185 0.02 17.67 -12.36
N GLN A 186 0.89 17.08 -11.53
CA GLN A 186 2.06 17.76 -10.98
C GLN A 186 3.09 18.20 -12.03
N LEU A 187 3.17 17.53 -13.18
CA LEU A 187 4.00 17.96 -14.31
C LEU A 187 3.34 19.14 -15.06
N LEU A 188 2.02 19.10 -15.24
CA LEU A 188 1.24 20.18 -15.88
C LEU A 188 1.17 21.46 -15.02
N ASP A 189 1.31 21.36 -13.70
CA ASP A 189 1.42 22.50 -12.77
C ASP A 189 2.72 23.32 -12.92
N ILE A 190 3.67 22.86 -13.74
CA ILE A 190 4.96 23.53 -14.02
C ILE A 190 4.96 24.22 -15.40
N ALA A 191 3.97 23.96 -16.25
CA ALA A 191 3.96 24.43 -17.63
C ALA A 191 4.01 25.99 -17.74
N PRO A 192 4.76 26.54 -18.72
CA PRO A 192 5.19 27.95 -18.70
C PRO A 192 4.12 29.02 -18.94
N GLU A 193 2.86 28.67 -19.18
CA GLU A 193 1.75 29.64 -19.09
C GLU A 193 1.65 30.26 -17.68
N ALA A 194 2.02 29.49 -16.65
CA ALA A 194 2.19 29.94 -15.27
C ALA A 194 3.50 30.73 -15.03
N MET A 195 4.34 30.92 -16.06
CA MET A 195 5.55 31.75 -16.03
C MET A 195 5.45 33.00 -16.90
N GLN A 196 4.62 32.99 -17.96
CA GLN A 196 4.41 34.16 -18.83
C GLN A 196 3.58 35.26 -18.15
N HIS A 197 2.59 34.89 -17.32
CA HIS A 197 1.93 35.85 -16.45
C HIS A 197 2.85 36.17 -15.27
N GLY A 198 3.34 37.41 -15.20
CA GLY A 198 4.34 37.89 -14.23
C GLY A 198 3.92 37.94 -12.74
N GLY A 199 2.97 37.09 -12.32
CA GLY A 199 2.62 36.88 -10.92
C GLY A 199 3.75 36.16 -10.18
N GLY A 200 4.66 36.94 -9.58
CA GLY A 200 5.79 36.42 -8.82
C GLY A 200 5.39 35.33 -7.81
N ALA A 201 6.19 34.25 -7.78
CA ALA A 201 5.93 32.96 -7.13
C ALA A 201 4.92 33.00 -5.97
N LEU A 202 3.72 32.44 -6.19
CA LEU A 202 2.53 32.56 -5.35
C LEU A 202 2.55 31.82 -4.00
N ALA A 203 3.75 31.50 -3.50
CA ALA A 203 3.95 31.57 -2.06
C ALA A 203 3.61 33.01 -1.59
N PRO A 204 2.92 33.22 -0.45
CA PRO A 204 2.62 34.56 0.06
C PRO A 204 3.84 35.51 0.07
N PRO A 205 3.66 36.85 0.10
CA PRO A 205 4.78 37.80 0.23
C PRO A 205 5.64 37.58 1.50
N TRP A 206 5.14 36.80 2.45
CA TRP A 206 5.83 36.33 3.64
C TRP A 206 6.41 34.91 3.54
N MET A 207 6.32 34.18 2.42
CA MET A 207 6.75 32.78 2.27
C MET A 207 7.78 32.51 1.15
N GLN A 208 8.48 33.54 0.66
CA GLN A 208 9.60 33.33 -0.27
C GLN A 208 10.73 32.52 0.39
N VAL A 209 11.17 31.43 -0.26
CA VAL A 209 12.27 30.59 0.23
C VAL A 209 13.53 31.44 0.41
N GLY A 210 14.03 31.52 1.66
CA GLY A 210 15.16 32.37 2.04
C GLY A 210 14.81 33.66 2.78
N ARG A 211 13.53 34.06 2.90
CA ARG A 211 13.14 35.16 3.80
C ARG A 211 13.25 34.75 5.27
N ARG A 212 13.63 35.70 6.13
CA ARG A 212 13.79 35.46 7.59
C ARG A 212 12.41 35.23 8.24
N GLY A 213 12.18 34.01 8.73
CA GLY A 213 11.06 33.65 9.61
C GLY A 213 10.19 32.50 9.09
N THR A 214 10.25 32.21 7.80
CA THR A 214 9.24 31.41 7.09
C THR A 214 9.91 30.52 6.05
N TRP A 215 9.62 29.21 6.10
CA TRP A 215 10.38 28.20 5.34
C TRP A 215 11.91 28.29 5.56
N ARG A 216 12.35 28.25 6.83
CA ARG A 216 13.75 27.93 7.18
C ARG A 216 14.04 26.43 6.94
N ALA A 217 13.94 26.03 5.68
CA ALA A 217 14.40 24.77 5.15
C ALA A 217 15.66 25.04 4.32
N ASP A 218 16.83 24.57 4.76
CA ASP A 218 18.06 24.74 3.99
C ASP A 218 17.90 24.03 2.62
N ARG A 219 18.02 24.78 1.51
CA ARG A 219 18.11 24.23 0.15
C ARG A 219 19.47 23.55 -0.03
N VAL A 220 19.46 22.33 -0.57
CA VAL A 220 20.65 21.47 -0.64
C VAL A 220 21.31 21.55 -2.02
N GLY A 221 22.04 22.66 -2.22
CA GLY A 221 23.21 22.73 -3.11
C GLY A 221 23.00 22.64 -4.63
N ALA A 222 21.80 22.39 -5.14
CA ALA A 222 21.54 22.28 -6.57
C ALA A 222 20.19 22.90 -6.98
N SER A 223 20.13 23.43 -8.20
CA SER A 223 18.90 23.80 -8.90
C SER A 223 18.38 22.58 -9.67
N PRO A 224 17.28 21.93 -9.25
CA PRO A 224 16.68 20.85 -10.02
C PRO A 224 15.97 21.43 -11.25
N ASP A 225 16.04 20.70 -12.37
CA ASP A 225 15.09 20.89 -13.46
C ASP A 225 13.74 20.31 -13.00
N ARG A 226 12.70 21.15 -12.97
CA ARG A 226 11.37 20.76 -12.49
C ARG A 226 10.60 19.91 -13.50
N ILE A 227 10.84 20.09 -14.80
CA ILE A 227 10.17 19.34 -15.89
C ILE A 227 10.78 17.94 -15.99
N VAL A 228 12.11 17.84 -15.94
CA VAL A 228 12.81 16.54 -15.85
C VAL A 228 12.45 15.85 -14.54
N GLY A 229 12.45 16.55 -13.40
CA GLY A 229 12.10 16.02 -12.08
C GLY A 229 10.68 15.43 -11.99
N ARG A 230 9.62 16.19 -12.33
CA ARG A 230 8.25 15.64 -12.33
C ARG A 230 8.00 14.67 -13.49
N GLY A 231 8.70 14.83 -14.62
CA GLY A 231 8.65 13.87 -15.73
C GLY A 231 9.26 12.51 -15.38
N ALA A 232 10.31 12.48 -14.54
CA ALA A 232 10.87 11.26 -13.98
C ALA A 232 9.93 10.60 -12.95
N LEU A 233 9.19 11.39 -12.16
CA LEU A 233 8.13 10.88 -11.28
C LEU A 233 6.96 10.29 -12.07
N LEU A 234 6.57 10.91 -13.20
CA LEU A 234 5.57 10.35 -14.12
C LEU A 234 6.06 9.05 -14.75
N ASP A 235 7.28 9.03 -15.30
CA ASP A 235 7.91 7.82 -15.84
C ASP A 235 7.95 6.68 -14.79
N LEU A 236 8.28 6.98 -13.53
CA LEU A 236 8.28 6.03 -12.41
C LEU A 236 6.90 5.40 -12.18
N HIS A 237 5.84 6.23 -12.12
CA HIS A 237 4.48 5.71 -11.95
C HIS A 237 4.02 4.92 -13.19
N VAL A 238 4.39 5.34 -14.40
CA VAL A 238 4.11 4.59 -15.64
C VAL A 238 4.78 3.21 -15.61
N ILE A 239 6.04 3.11 -15.17
CA ILE A 239 6.73 1.81 -14.98
C ILE A 239 5.98 0.96 -13.95
N CYS A 240 5.64 1.50 -12.78
CA CYS A 240 4.92 0.77 -11.72
C CYS A 240 3.58 0.21 -12.23
N SER A 241 2.77 1.05 -12.87
CA SER A 241 1.44 0.66 -13.37
C SER A 241 1.51 -0.29 -14.55
N PHE A 242 2.50 -0.15 -15.45
CA PHE A 242 2.75 -1.12 -16.52
C PHE A 242 3.13 -2.50 -15.94
N VAL A 243 4.07 -2.54 -14.99
CA VAL A 243 4.50 -3.77 -14.32
C VAL A 243 3.34 -4.42 -13.56
N PHE A 244 2.48 -3.64 -12.91
CA PHE A 244 1.26 -4.12 -12.27
C PHE A 244 0.31 -4.81 -13.27
N CYS A 245 0.03 -4.18 -14.40
CA CYS A 245 -0.78 -4.75 -15.48
C CYS A 245 -0.15 -6.04 -16.05
N VAL A 246 1.18 -6.10 -16.20
CA VAL A 246 1.90 -7.34 -16.57
C VAL A 246 1.69 -8.46 -15.54
N HIS A 247 1.72 -8.16 -14.24
CA HIS A 247 1.40 -9.13 -13.17
C HIS A 247 -0.05 -9.65 -13.26
N LEU A 248 -1.02 -8.76 -13.47
CA LEU A 248 -2.44 -9.14 -13.61
C LEU A 248 -2.65 -10.04 -14.83
N MET A 249 -2.08 -9.66 -15.98
CA MET A 249 -2.23 -10.40 -17.24
C MET A 249 -1.54 -11.77 -17.17
N ALA A 250 -0.35 -11.85 -16.59
CA ALA A 250 0.33 -13.13 -16.37
C ALA A 250 -0.51 -14.08 -15.48
N SER A 251 -1.10 -13.58 -14.39
CA SER A 251 -1.94 -14.41 -13.51
C SER A 251 -3.20 -14.92 -14.22
N GLN A 252 -3.81 -14.12 -15.11
CA GLN A 252 -4.90 -14.58 -15.98
C GLN A 252 -4.48 -15.70 -16.93
N LEU A 253 -3.33 -15.54 -17.59
CA LEU A 253 -2.81 -16.51 -18.57
C LEU A 253 -2.51 -17.87 -17.93
N ALA A 254 -1.87 -17.92 -16.75
CA ALA A 254 -1.66 -19.19 -16.06
C ALA A 254 -2.96 -19.83 -15.56
N ARG A 255 -3.96 -19.06 -15.10
CA ARG A 255 -5.26 -19.64 -14.71
C ARG A 255 -6.02 -20.20 -15.92
N ALA A 256 -5.97 -19.53 -17.06
CA ALA A 256 -6.52 -20.04 -18.32
C ALA A 256 -5.80 -21.31 -18.77
N TYR A 257 -4.46 -21.35 -18.67
CA TYR A 257 -3.64 -22.51 -19.02
C TYR A 257 -3.87 -23.70 -18.07
N ALA A 258 -3.86 -23.48 -16.75
CA ALA A 258 -4.07 -24.52 -15.76
C ALA A 258 -5.48 -25.12 -15.84
N LYS A 259 -6.53 -24.28 -16.05
CA LYS A 259 -7.90 -24.76 -16.32
C LYS A 259 -7.98 -25.63 -17.58
N ARG A 260 -7.27 -25.28 -18.66
CA ARG A 260 -7.17 -26.14 -19.86
C ARG A 260 -6.46 -27.48 -19.60
N ARG A 261 -5.68 -27.59 -18.53
CA ARG A 261 -4.85 -28.75 -18.18
C ARG A 261 -5.37 -29.53 -16.97
N GLY A 262 -6.61 -29.28 -16.53
CA GLY A 262 -7.24 -29.96 -15.40
C GLY A 262 -6.56 -29.72 -14.04
N SER A 263 -5.78 -28.64 -13.90
CA SER A 263 -4.91 -28.41 -12.74
C SER A 263 -5.23 -27.08 -12.05
N HIS A 264 -5.08 -27.04 -10.72
CA HIS A 264 -5.28 -25.83 -9.93
C HIS A 264 -4.07 -24.89 -10.02
N ALA A 265 -4.29 -23.66 -10.47
CA ALA A 265 -3.24 -22.66 -10.58
C ALA A 265 -2.75 -22.21 -9.19
N HIS A 266 -1.42 -22.08 -9.06
CA HIS A 266 -0.71 -21.63 -7.85
C HIS A 266 -0.77 -22.59 -6.63
N GLU A 267 -1.08 -23.86 -6.84
CA GLU A 267 -0.82 -24.91 -5.84
C GLU A 267 0.61 -25.46 -5.98
N GLY A 268 1.40 -25.33 -4.92
CA GLY A 268 2.79 -25.79 -4.89
C GLY A 268 3.54 -25.29 -3.66
N PRO A 269 4.68 -25.90 -3.30
CA PRO A 269 5.47 -25.50 -2.15
C PRO A 269 5.96 -24.05 -2.29
N THR A 270 5.92 -23.31 -1.18
CA THR A 270 6.14 -21.85 -1.14
C THR A 270 7.48 -21.40 -1.71
N SER A 271 8.52 -22.23 -1.62
CA SER A 271 9.84 -21.98 -2.21
C SER A 271 9.83 -21.95 -3.74
N ARG A 272 9.05 -22.82 -4.40
CA ARG A 272 8.91 -22.81 -5.87
C ARG A 272 8.16 -21.55 -6.33
N LEU A 273 7.05 -21.20 -5.65
CA LEU A 273 6.31 -19.97 -5.95
C LEU A 273 7.17 -18.71 -5.75
N LEU A 274 8.00 -18.68 -4.71
CA LEU A 274 8.97 -17.60 -4.46
C LEU A 274 10.00 -17.49 -5.60
N MET A 275 10.59 -18.61 -6.04
CA MET A 275 11.52 -18.65 -7.16
C MET A 275 10.86 -18.17 -8.46
N CYS A 276 9.66 -18.68 -8.79
CA CYS A 276 8.89 -18.26 -9.97
C CYS A 276 8.45 -16.79 -9.92
N PHE A 277 8.33 -16.18 -8.74
CA PHE A 277 8.09 -14.75 -8.60
C PHE A 277 9.36 -13.95 -8.93
N TYR A 278 10.50 -14.29 -8.36
CA TYR A 278 11.75 -13.55 -8.58
C TYR A 278 12.30 -13.70 -9.99
N THR A 279 12.23 -14.89 -10.62
CA THR A 279 12.65 -15.05 -12.02
C THR A 279 11.75 -14.26 -12.97
N PHE A 280 10.43 -14.28 -12.77
CA PHE A 280 9.50 -13.42 -13.50
C PHE A 280 9.82 -11.94 -13.30
N SER A 281 10.09 -11.51 -12.06
CA SER A 281 10.36 -10.10 -11.75
C SER A 281 11.64 -9.58 -12.39
N LEU A 282 12.69 -10.41 -12.42
CA LEU A 282 13.93 -10.12 -13.14
C LEU A 282 13.69 -10.01 -14.66
N LEU A 283 12.94 -10.96 -15.24
CA LEU A 283 12.61 -10.93 -16.67
C LEU A 283 11.80 -9.67 -17.05
N VAL A 284 10.81 -9.27 -16.24
CA VAL A 284 10.03 -8.05 -16.47
C VAL A 284 10.90 -6.79 -16.35
N ALA A 285 11.82 -6.73 -15.38
CA ALA A 285 12.73 -5.60 -15.23
C ALA A 285 13.74 -5.49 -16.40
N VAL A 286 14.31 -6.61 -16.84
CA VAL A 286 15.20 -6.66 -18.02
C VAL A 286 14.45 -6.31 -19.30
N ALA A 287 13.20 -6.79 -19.47
CA ALA A 287 12.38 -6.44 -20.62
C ALA A 287 12.02 -4.94 -20.66
N GLY A 288 11.70 -4.34 -19.52
CA GLY A 288 11.44 -2.90 -19.42
C GLY A 288 12.65 -2.05 -19.79
N VAL A 289 13.85 -2.45 -19.36
CA VAL A 289 15.12 -1.85 -19.80
C VAL A 289 15.32 -2.04 -21.31
N GLY A 290 15.10 -3.24 -21.83
CA GLY A 290 15.22 -3.55 -23.26
C GLY A 290 14.32 -2.67 -24.14
N VAL A 291 13.07 -2.47 -23.75
CA VAL A 291 12.13 -1.57 -24.44
C VAL A 291 12.62 -0.11 -24.42
N GLN A 292 13.13 0.38 -23.28
CA GLN A 292 13.64 1.75 -23.18
C GLN A 292 14.92 1.96 -24.00
N VAL A 293 15.83 0.98 -24.00
CA VAL A 293 17.07 1.02 -24.81
C VAL A 293 16.72 0.97 -26.30
N LEU A 294 15.81 0.06 -26.71
CA LEU A 294 15.37 -0.05 -28.10
C LEU A 294 14.72 1.25 -28.60
N ALA A 295 13.81 1.83 -27.81
CA ALA A 295 13.18 3.11 -28.15
C ALA A 295 14.23 4.23 -28.34
N ARG A 296 15.26 4.28 -27.47
CA ARG A 296 16.36 5.25 -27.60
C ARG A 296 17.22 4.99 -28.84
N SER A 297 17.60 3.75 -29.14
CA SER A 297 18.36 3.41 -30.36
C SER A 297 17.58 3.67 -31.65
N SER A 298 16.25 3.59 -31.61
CA SER A 298 15.36 3.84 -32.77
C SER A 298 14.85 5.29 -32.85
N GLY A 299 15.43 6.24 -32.12
CA GLY A 299 15.05 7.67 -32.14
C GLY A 299 13.79 8.05 -31.34
N TYR A 300 12.90 7.10 -31.07
CA TYR A 300 11.66 7.28 -30.28
C TYR A 300 11.88 7.43 -28.76
N GLY A 301 13.14 7.59 -28.30
CA GLY A 301 13.51 7.71 -26.89
C GLY A 301 12.93 8.92 -26.16
N HIS A 302 12.38 9.90 -26.88
CA HIS A 302 11.65 11.06 -26.33
C HIS A 302 10.24 10.67 -25.84
N LEU A 303 9.59 9.70 -26.51
CA LEU A 303 8.23 9.22 -26.19
C LEU A 303 8.19 8.18 -25.06
N VAL A 304 9.30 7.44 -24.84
CA VAL A 304 9.34 6.26 -23.97
C VAL A 304 10.33 6.45 -22.82
N LEU A 305 9.80 6.75 -21.63
CA LEU A 305 10.57 6.88 -20.37
C LEU A 305 11.77 7.82 -20.52
N SER A 306 11.55 8.96 -21.18
CA SER A 306 12.57 9.93 -21.59
C SER A 306 13.35 10.56 -20.43
N HIS A 307 12.72 10.76 -19.27
CA HIS A 307 13.33 11.48 -18.13
C HIS A 307 13.85 10.54 -17.04
N THR A 308 13.75 9.22 -17.23
CA THR A 308 14.32 8.21 -16.32
C THR A 308 15.62 7.63 -16.87
N PRO A 309 16.74 7.65 -16.12
CA PRO A 309 18.00 7.01 -16.55
C PRO A 309 17.85 5.48 -16.55
N THR A 310 18.53 4.79 -17.47
CA THR A 310 18.26 3.36 -17.78
C THR A 310 18.40 2.42 -16.57
N TRP A 311 19.35 2.69 -15.67
CA TRP A 311 19.52 1.92 -14.43
C TRP A 311 18.34 2.09 -13.45
N ALA A 312 17.69 3.26 -13.45
CA ALA A 312 16.56 3.54 -12.57
C ALA A 312 15.33 2.76 -13.03
N THR A 313 15.11 2.59 -14.35
CA THR A 313 14.04 1.75 -14.90
C THR A 313 14.12 0.32 -14.35
N PHE A 314 15.32 -0.27 -14.29
CA PHE A 314 15.54 -1.58 -13.66
C PHE A 314 15.22 -1.55 -12.17
N LEU A 315 15.77 -0.58 -11.43
CA LEU A 315 15.62 -0.50 -9.98
C LEU A 315 14.17 -0.27 -9.54
N ILE A 316 13.45 0.62 -10.22
CA ILE A 316 12.01 0.89 -10.02
C ILE A 316 11.21 -0.38 -10.27
N ALA A 317 11.45 -1.09 -11.38
CA ALA A 317 10.74 -2.32 -11.73
C ALA A 317 11.01 -3.46 -10.73
N VAL A 318 12.25 -3.65 -10.27
CA VAL A 318 12.58 -4.67 -9.25
C VAL A 318 11.96 -4.31 -7.90
N LEU A 319 12.14 -3.06 -7.44
CA LEU A 319 11.66 -2.63 -6.12
C LEU A 319 10.13 -2.70 -6.02
N TYR A 320 9.41 -2.20 -7.03
CA TYR A 320 7.95 -2.21 -7.04
C TYR A 320 7.41 -3.65 -6.93
N GLN A 321 8.02 -4.61 -7.64
CA GLN A 321 7.62 -6.02 -7.56
C GLN A 321 7.95 -6.64 -6.19
N CYS A 322 9.09 -6.29 -5.59
CA CYS A 322 9.41 -6.68 -4.21
C CYS A 322 8.40 -6.10 -3.19
N LEU A 323 7.94 -4.86 -3.37
CA LEU A 323 6.89 -4.26 -2.55
C LEU A 323 5.52 -4.95 -2.76
N LEU A 324 5.13 -5.25 -4.01
CA LEU A 324 3.91 -6.03 -4.29
C LEU A 324 3.94 -7.40 -3.59
N PHE A 325 5.08 -8.11 -3.65
CA PHE A 325 5.25 -9.40 -2.99
C PHE A 325 5.24 -9.29 -1.45
N LEU A 326 5.94 -8.31 -0.88
CA LEU A 326 5.97 -8.08 0.55
C LEU A 326 4.57 -7.76 1.08
N CYS A 327 3.88 -6.80 0.45
CA CYS A 327 2.54 -6.38 0.84
C CYS A 327 1.51 -7.51 0.71
N THR A 328 1.51 -8.30 -0.37
CA THR A 328 0.62 -9.49 -0.47
C THR A 328 0.91 -10.56 0.58
N ARG A 329 2.16 -10.71 1.04
CA ARG A 329 2.50 -11.67 2.13
C ARG A 329 2.17 -11.16 3.53
N VAL A 330 2.25 -9.84 3.73
CA VAL A 330 2.12 -9.15 5.02
C VAL A 330 0.69 -8.68 5.29
N ALA A 331 0.08 -7.93 4.37
CA ALA A 331 -1.25 -7.34 4.50
C ALA A 331 -2.40 -8.31 4.18
N ARG A 332 -2.26 -9.59 4.60
CA ARG A 332 -3.20 -10.66 4.21
C ARG A 332 -4.64 -10.26 4.50
N GLN A 333 -5.48 -10.26 3.47
CA GLN A 333 -6.91 -9.93 3.47
C GLN A 333 -7.28 -8.49 3.85
N ASN A 334 -6.28 -7.61 4.08
CA ASN A 334 -6.52 -6.20 4.45
C ASN A 334 -6.34 -5.20 3.30
N CYS A 335 -5.86 -5.64 2.14
CA CYS A 335 -5.58 -4.79 0.98
C CYS A 335 -6.31 -5.31 -0.27
N THR A 336 -6.90 -4.43 -1.08
CA THR A 336 -7.39 -4.76 -2.45
C THR A 336 -6.24 -4.76 -3.46
N LEU A 337 -6.48 -5.09 -4.74
CA LEU A 337 -5.45 -4.86 -5.76
C LEU A 337 -5.26 -3.36 -6.04
N GLY A 338 -6.32 -2.55 -5.95
CA GLY A 338 -6.25 -1.10 -6.15
C GLY A 338 -5.45 -0.38 -5.06
N GLU A 339 -5.74 -0.67 -3.79
CA GLU A 339 -4.96 -0.19 -2.65
C GLU A 339 -3.49 -0.64 -2.74
N LEU A 340 -3.24 -1.89 -3.13
CA LEU A 340 -1.89 -2.43 -3.30
C LEU A 340 -1.07 -1.69 -4.35
N ALA A 341 -1.68 -1.33 -5.50
CA ALA A 341 -1.02 -0.55 -6.55
C ALA A 341 -0.60 0.85 -6.04
N MET A 342 -1.49 1.54 -5.32
CA MET A 342 -1.21 2.86 -4.75
C MET A 342 -0.07 2.81 -3.71
N ILE A 343 -0.13 1.87 -2.76
CA ILE A 343 0.88 1.74 -1.71
C ILE A 343 2.25 1.37 -2.28
N GLY A 344 2.27 0.44 -3.25
CA GLY A 344 3.50 0.06 -3.95
C GLY A 344 4.12 1.24 -4.71
N GLY A 345 3.31 2.04 -5.41
CA GLY A 345 3.79 3.18 -6.18
C GLY A 345 4.40 4.28 -5.31
N VAL A 346 3.71 4.68 -4.24
CA VAL A 346 4.22 5.68 -3.28
C VAL A 346 5.47 5.17 -2.56
N GLY A 347 5.51 3.89 -2.18
CA GLY A 347 6.70 3.26 -1.58
C GLY A 347 7.92 3.26 -2.52
N THR A 348 7.72 2.92 -3.79
CA THR A 348 8.76 2.99 -4.82
C THR A 348 9.24 4.41 -5.05
N ALA A 349 8.33 5.40 -5.10
CA ALA A 349 8.69 6.81 -5.28
C ALA A 349 9.59 7.34 -4.16
N LEU A 350 9.21 7.13 -2.89
CA LEU A 350 10.01 7.56 -1.73
C LEU A 350 11.40 6.91 -1.69
N TRP A 351 11.49 5.62 -2.02
CA TRP A 351 12.79 4.95 -2.09
C TRP A 351 13.64 5.46 -3.27
N GLN A 352 13.05 5.62 -4.46
CA GLN A 352 13.77 6.10 -5.63
C GLN A 352 14.27 7.54 -5.43
N GLU A 353 13.50 8.40 -4.76
CA GLU A 353 13.94 9.75 -4.37
C GLU A 353 15.11 9.71 -3.36
N THR A 354 15.15 8.70 -2.47
CA THR A 354 16.29 8.44 -1.56
C THR A 354 17.54 8.00 -2.32
N VAL A 355 17.38 7.19 -3.37
CA VAL A 355 18.48 6.78 -4.27
C VAL A 355 18.95 7.96 -5.12
N ILE A 356 18.04 8.76 -5.68
CA ILE A 356 18.38 9.99 -6.45
C ILE A 356 19.12 11.00 -5.56
N SER A 357 18.67 11.22 -4.32
CA SER A 357 19.39 12.04 -3.33
C SER A 357 20.82 11.54 -3.10
N THR A 358 21.01 10.23 -3.02
CA THR A 358 22.32 9.61 -2.83
C THR A 358 23.20 9.75 -4.08
N MET A 359 22.63 9.55 -5.28
CA MET A 359 23.37 9.65 -6.55
C MET A 359 23.71 11.09 -6.92
N ALA A 360 22.80 12.04 -6.72
CA ALA A 360 23.05 13.48 -6.91
C ALA A 360 24.16 14.00 -5.99
N ARG A 361 24.42 13.33 -4.86
CA ARG A 361 25.50 13.67 -3.94
C ARG A 361 26.87 13.08 -4.33
N LEU A 362 26.88 12.00 -5.11
CA LEU A 362 28.09 11.38 -5.68
C LEU A 362 28.43 12.00 -7.06
N VAL A 363 27.42 12.29 -7.86
CA VAL A 363 27.51 12.76 -9.25
C VAL A 363 26.47 13.89 -9.44
N PRO A 364 26.88 15.18 -9.38
CA PRO A 364 25.96 16.32 -9.32
C PRO A 364 24.93 16.42 -10.46
N SER A 365 25.23 15.87 -11.65
CA SER A 365 24.29 15.88 -12.77
C SER A 365 22.99 15.10 -12.51
N TYR A 366 22.94 14.22 -11.49
CA TYR A 366 21.69 13.55 -11.10
C TYR A 366 20.71 14.46 -10.32
N ALA A 367 21.11 15.67 -9.93
CA ALA A 367 20.21 16.62 -9.25
C ALA A 367 19.04 17.10 -10.13
N GLN A 368 19.12 16.95 -11.46
CA GLN A 368 18.00 17.24 -12.37
C GLN A 368 16.79 16.28 -12.17
N TYR A 369 16.99 15.11 -11.55
CA TYR A 369 15.94 14.10 -11.37
C TYR A 369 15.20 14.18 -10.03
N TYR A 370 15.44 15.21 -9.21
CA TYR A 370 14.70 15.39 -7.95
C TYR A 370 13.20 15.62 -8.24
N PHE A 371 12.34 14.78 -7.64
CA PHE A 371 10.89 14.87 -7.81
C PHE A 371 10.28 16.12 -7.13
N ARG A 372 10.98 16.69 -6.17
CA ARG A 372 10.57 17.80 -5.29
C ARG A 372 11.73 18.76 -5.07
N GLU A 373 11.55 19.91 -4.42
CA GLU A 373 12.71 20.76 -4.14
C GLU A 373 13.65 20.10 -3.12
N PRO A 374 14.97 20.01 -3.39
CA PRO A 374 15.91 19.34 -2.49
C PRO A 374 16.12 20.18 -1.23
N SER A 375 15.26 19.94 -0.24
CA SER A 375 15.25 20.63 1.05
C SER A 375 15.65 19.68 2.18
N ALA A 376 16.22 20.25 3.25
CA ALA A 376 16.52 19.51 4.47
C ALA A 376 15.28 18.82 5.10
N ILE A 377 14.07 19.32 4.85
CA ILE A 377 12.80 18.73 5.30
C ILE A 377 12.47 17.47 4.49
N VAL A 378 12.59 17.52 3.16
CA VAL A 378 12.39 16.35 2.29
C VAL A 378 13.41 15.26 2.62
N LEU A 379 14.70 15.60 2.74
CA LEU A 379 15.72 14.64 3.18
C LEU A 379 15.43 14.04 4.56
N GLY A 380 14.86 14.83 5.48
CA GLY A 380 14.37 14.35 6.77
C GLY A 380 13.22 13.36 6.65
N GLN A 381 12.25 13.59 5.76
CA GLN A 381 11.20 12.61 5.44
C GLN A 381 11.79 11.31 4.89
N LEU A 382 12.74 11.39 3.96
CA LEU A 382 13.38 10.20 3.38
C LEU A 382 14.13 9.39 4.46
N ALA A 383 14.93 10.07 5.30
CA ALA A 383 15.63 9.45 6.42
C ALA A 383 14.68 8.81 7.45
N LEU A 384 13.50 9.40 7.70
CA LEU A 384 12.49 8.85 8.61
C LEU A 384 11.72 7.68 7.99
N VAL A 385 11.09 7.89 6.83
CA VAL A 385 10.13 6.94 6.25
C VAL A 385 10.85 5.79 5.54
N ALA A 386 11.76 6.09 4.60
CA ALA A 386 12.54 5.04 3.93
C ALA A 386 13.55 4.39 4.89
N GLY A 387 14.09 5.17 5.86
CA GLY A 387 14.93 4.64 6.93
C GLY A 387 14.20 3.65 7.86
N MET A 388 12.95 3.93 8.26
CA MET A 388 12.16 2.95 9.04
C MET A 388 11.84 1.68 8.26
N LEU A 389 11.52 1.79 6.96
CA LEU A 389 11.34 0.63 6.09
C LEU A 389 12.63 -0.19 5.96
N LEU A 390 13.79 0.46 5.86
CA LEU A 390 15.10 -0.18 5.84
C LEU A 390 15.43 -0.90 7.16
N ILE A 391 15.12 -0.29 8.32
CA ILE A 391 15.25 -0.93 9.64
C ILE A 391 14.37 -2.18 9.72
N GLY A 392 13.11 -2.10 9.26
CA GLY A 392 12.20 -3.24 9.18
C GLY A 392 12.71 -4.37 8.29
N LEU A 393 13.31 -4.03 7.14
CA LEU A 393 13.88 -4.99 6.20
C LEU A 393 15.13 -5.68 6.76
N VAL A 394 16.10 -4.91 7.26
CA VAL A 394 17.40 -5.43 7.77
C VAL A 394 17.21 -6.24 9.05
N LEU A 395 16.34 -5.78 9.96
CA LEU A 395 16.06 -6.49 11.22
C LEU A 395 14.92 -7.53 11.11
N SER A 396 14.43 -7.78 9.89
CA SER A 396 13.37 -8.77 9.63
C SER A 396 13.66 -10.18 10.17
N PRO A 397 14.90 -10.72 10.22
CA PRO A 397 15.15 -12.03 10.81
C PRO A 397 14.86 -12.07 12.33
N LEU A 398 15.19 -10.98 13.05
CA LEU A 398 14.94 -10.85 14.49
C LEU A 398 13.44 -10.66 14.77
N LEU A 399 12.77 -9.86 13.95
CA LEU A 399 11.32 -9.64 14.00
C LEU A 399 10.55 -10.95 13.72
N VAL A 400 10.96 -11.74 12.72
CA VAL A 400 10.38 -13.06 12.43
C VAL A 400 10.67 -14.05 13.56
N LEU A 401 11.89 -14.05 14.13
CA LEU A 401 12.22 -14.89 15.28
C LEU A 401 11.38 -14.53 16.52
N SER A 402 11.11 -13.24 16.77
CA SER A 402 10.26 -12.75 17.86
C SER A 402 8.84 -13.29 17.71
N ARG A 403 8.26 -13.17 16.51
CA ARG A 403 6.95 -13.73 16.19
C ARG A 403 6.92 -15.25 16.39
N ASN A 404 7.90 -15.97 15.86
CA ASN A 404 8.01 -17.42 15.98
C ASN A 404 8.15 -17.89 17.44
N LEU A 405 8.84 -17.14 18.29
CA LEU A 405 8.98 -17.44 19.73
C LEU A 405 7.72 -17.08 20.54
N ALA A 406 6.99 -16.05 20.12
CA ALA A 406 5.73 -15.66 20.74
C ALA A 406 4.60 -16.65 20.44
N GLN A 407 4.48 -17.12 19.19
CA GLN A 407 3.41 -18.03 18.75
C GLN A 407 3.61 -19.50 19.17
N ARG A 408 4.82 -19.91 19.58
CA ARG A 408 5.07 -21.30 20.03
C ARG A 408 4.49 -21.52 21.43
N PRO A 409 3.60 -22.53 21.63
CA PRO A 409 3.09 -22.86 22.96
C PRO A 409 4.23 -23.32 23.86
N THR A 410 4.17 -22.96 25.15
CA THR A 410 5.27 -23.12 26.12
C THR A 410 5.84 -24.53 26.18
N HIS A 411 4.98 -25.55 26.15
CA HIS A 411 5.37 -26.97 26.20
C HIS A 411 6.19 -27.43 24.98
N ARG A 412 6.11 -26.75 23.83
CA ARG A 412 6.88 -27.09 22.62
C ARG A 412 8.23 -26.37 22.53
N LEU A 413 8.71 -25.76 23.62
CA LEU A 413 10.01 -25.10 23.70
C LEU A 413 11.00 -25.93 24.51
N ARG A 414 12.23 -26.10 24.00
CA ARG A 414 13.34 -26.82 24.68
C ARG A 414 13.67 -26.26 26.07
N TRP A 415 13.38 -24.98 26.31
CA TRP A 415 13.67 -24.28 27.57
C TRP A 415 12.49 -23.36 27.97
N PRO A 416 11.37 -23.90 28.49
CA PRO A 416 10.14 -23.13 28.70
C PRO A 416 10.33 -21.98 29.71
N LEU A 417 11.04 -22.24 30.82
CA LEU A 417 11.36 -21.25 31.85
C LEU A 417 12.17 -20.06 31.32
N LYS A 418 13.05 -20.28 30.33
CA LYS A 418 13.89 -19.24 29.73
C LYS A 418 13.17 -18.44 28.61
N ARG A 419 11.91 -18.74 28.26
CA ARG A 419 11.16 -18.05 27.18
C ARG A 419 11.13 -16.53 27.38
N ASN A 420 10.86 -16.05 28.59
CA ASN A 420 10.74 -14.62 28.87
C ASN A 420 12.10 -13.91 28.76
N LEU A 421 13.19 -14.56 29.16
CA LEU A 421 14.55 -14.07 28.96
C LEU A 421 14.88 -13.95 27.47
N HIS A 422 14.62 -15.00 26.67
CA HIS A 422 14.85 -14.95 25.22
C HIS A 422 14.01 -13.87 24.52
N ARG A 423 12.74 -13.66 24.91
CA ARG A 423 11.91 -12.55 24.39
C ARG A 423 12.47 -11.17 24.78
N ARG A 424 12.97 -11.00 26.01
CA ARG A 424 13.61 -9.75 26.47
C ARG A 424 14.91 -9.46 25.73
N LEU A 425 15.80 -10.45 25.60
CA LEU A 425 17.06 -10.33 24.87
C LEU A 425 16.82 -9.99 23.40
N LEU A 426 15.90 -10.68 22.72
CA LEU A 426 15.61 -10.44 21.31
C LEU A 426 14.98 -9.06 21.05
N ALA A 427 14.12 -8.58 21.97
CA ALA A 427 13.60 -7.22 21.91
C ALA A 427 14.70 -6.18 22.16
N LEU A 428 15.57 -6.40 23.15
CA LEU A 428 16.74 -5.55 23.43
C LEU A 428 17.67 -5.47 22.22
N SER A 429 18.00 -6.61 21.58
CA SER A 429 18.78 -6.64 20.34
C SER A 429 18.10 -5.86 19.22
N PHE A 430 16.77 -5.98 19.05
CA PHE A 430 16.04 -5.20 18.05
C PHE A 430 16.14 -3.69 18.30
N PHE A 431 15.93 -3.23 19.53
CA PHE A 431 16.03 -1.80 19.85
C PHE A 431 17.47 -1.27 19.75
N LEU A 432 18.47 -2.01 20.24
CA LEU A 432 19.88 -1.62 20.14
C LEU A 432 20.35 -1.56 18.67
N LEU A 433 19.98 -2.54 17.84
CA LEU A 433 20.33 -2.53 16.42
C LEU A 433 19.56 -1.46 15.63
N SER A 434 18.31 -1.17 16.00
CA SER A 434 17.56 -0.04 15.43
C SER A 434 18.24 1.29 15.76
N ALA A 435 18.66 1.49 17.01
CA ALA A 435 19.42 2.67 17.43
C ALA A 435 20.78 2.76 16.71
N ALA A 436 21.49 1.64 16.55
CA ALA A 436 22.74 1.59 15.79
C ALA A 436 22.53 1.95 14.30
N MET A 437 21.46 1.49 13.66
CA MET A 437 21.13 1.91 12.29
C MET A 437 20.80 3.41 12.21
N VAL A 438 20.07 3.96 13.17
CA VAL A 438 19.78 5.41 13.23
C VAL A 438 21.06 6.23 13.43
N LEU A 439 21.95 5.82 14.33
CA LEU A 439 23.15 6.59 14.70
C LEU A 439 24.32 6.40 13.71
N CYS A 440 24.51 5.20 13.17
CA CYS A 440 25.67 4.85 12.33
C CYS A 440 25.39 4.83 10.82
N VAL A 441 24.12 4.79 10.39
CA VAL A 441 23.73 4.76 8.96
C VAL A 441 22.88 5.96 8.58
N LEU A 442 21.72 6.15 9.21
CA LEU A 442 20.76 7.19 8.80
C LEU A 442 21.23 8.60 9.18
N SER A 443 21.74 8.81 10.40
CA SER A 443 22.24 10.12 10.84
C SER A 443 23.48 10.58 10.04
N PRO A 444 24.49 9.73 9.77
CA PRO A 444 25.65 10.13 8.97
C PRO A 444 25.31 10.35 7.48
N TRP A 445 24.41 9.55 6.90
CA TRP A 445 23.89 9.80 5.54
C TRP A 445 23.22 11.17 5.46
N LEU A 446 22.30 11.48 6.39
CA LEU A 446 21.59 12.76 6.43
C LEU A 446 22.56 13.94 6.68
N ALA A 447 23.56 13.78 7.55
CA ALA A 447 24.60 14.79 7.76
C ALA A 447 25.48 15.02 6.51
N TRP A 448 25.81 13.96 5.75
CA TRP A 448 26.58 14.06 4.50
C TRP A 448 25.81 14.80 3.40
N GLN A 449 24.50 14.56 3.29
CA GLN A 449 23.59 15.35 2.44
C GLN A 449 23.54 16.82 2.88
N LEU A 450 23.39 17.07 4.19
CA LEU A 450 23.43 18.40 4.81
C LEU A 450 24.85 18.99 4.90
N HIS A 451 25.75 18.66 3.99
CA HIS A 451 27.10 19.26 3.87
C HIS A 451 27.94 19.15 5.15
N ARG A 452 27.95 17.95 5.75
CA ARG A 452 28.59 17.60 7.04
C ARG A 452 28.05 18.38 8.25
N ARG A 453 26.94 19.11 8.12
CA ARG A 453 26.22 19.69 9.26
C ARG A 453 25.54 18.56 10.06
N SER A 454 25.59 18.62 11.38
CA SER A 454 24.88 17.66 12.24
C SER A 454 23.38 17.77 12.01
N ALA A 455 22.75 16.69 11.53
CA ALA A 455 21.31 16.60 11.33
C ALA A 455 20.54 16.84 12.64
N TRP A 456 21.04 16.33 13.76
CA TRP A 456 20.46 16.56 15.10
C TRP A 456 20.45 18.05 15.48
N LEU A 457 21.56 18.76 15.26
CA LEU A 457 21.61 20.21 15.48
C LEU A 457 20.75 20.99 14.49
N TYR A 458 20.62 20.52 13.25
CA TYR A 458 19.73 21.12 12.27
C TYR A 458 18.26 21.01 12.73
N PHE A 459 17.77 19.82 13.07
CA PHE A 459 16.38 19.65 13.51
C PHE A 459 16.09 20.26 14.88
N ALA A 460 17.05 20.26 15.82
CA ALA A 460 16.92 21.00 17.08
C ALA A 460 16.80 22.53 16.85
N ARG A 461 17.64 23.10 15.97
CA ARG A 461 17.51 24.51 15.55
C ARG A 461 16.19 24.76 14.82
N PHE A 462 15.75 23.85 13.96
CA PHE A 462 14.48 23.94 13.26
C PHE A 462 13.29 24.05 14.24
N MET A 463 13.26 23.29 15.35
CA MET A 463 12.23 23.46 16.38
C MET A 463 12.15 24.90 16.92
N LEU A 464 13.28 25.57 17.10
CA LEU A 464 13.38 26.94 17.63
C LEU A 464 13.26 28.04 16.55
N GLN A 465 13.18 27.68 15.27
CA GLN A 465 13.29 28.59 14.13
C GLN A 465 11.99 28.77 13.33
N GLY A 466 10.83 28.55 13.95
CA GLY A 466 9.52 28.89 13.38
C GLY A 466 9.29 30.40 13.19
N PRO A 467 8.06 30.79 12.81
CA PRO A 467 7.63 32.19 12.69
C PRO A 467 7.88 33.01 13.97
N HIS A 468 7.64 32.39 15.12
CA HIS A 468 8.16 32.84 16.41
C HIS A 468 8.91 31.68 17.07
N TRP A 469 9.91 31.98 17.90
CA TRP A 469 10.73 30.96 18.56
C TRP A 469 9.91 30.00 19.45
N TRP A 470 8.81 30.51 20.01
CA TRP A 470 7.89 29.75 20.87
C TRP A 470 6.76 29.04 20.10
N SER A 471 6.46 29.40 18.84
CA SER A 471 5.20 28.95 18.21
C SER A 471 5.14 27.45 17.94
N ARG A 472 6.28 26.82 17.63
CA ARG A 472 6.38 25.35 17.46
C ARG A 472 6.28 24.61 18.80
N LEU A 473 6.80 25.19 19.87
CA LEU A 473 6.67 24.65 21.23
C LEU A 473 5.21 24.78 21.72
N ALA A 474 4.56 25.91 21.49
CA ALA A 474 3.14 26.10 21.81
C ALA A 474 2.24 25.13 21.03
N LEU A 475 2.56 24.86 19.76
CA LEU A 475 1.84 23.86 18.94
C LEU A 475 2.06 22.42 19.44
N LEU A 476 3.26 22.08 19.93
CA LEU A 476 3.52 20.81 20.62
C LEU A 476 2.74 20.68 21.94
N VAL A 477 2.63 21.76 22.72
CA VAL A 477 1.81 21.79 23.95
C VAL A 477 0.32 21.63 23.61
N TYR A 478 -0.17 22.33 22.57
CA TYR A 478 -1.53 22.18 22.06
C TYR A 478 -1.87 20.74 21.65
N TRP A 479 -0.98 20.09 20.88
CA TRP A 479 -1.14 18.67 20.53
C TRP A 479 -1.02 17.76 21.75
N GLY A 480 -0.12 18.04 22.69
CA GLY A 480 0.00 17.29 23.95
C GLY A 480 -1.30 17.32 24.76
N LEU A 481 -1.92 18.50 24.87
CA LEU A 481 -3.21 18.67 25.52
C LEU A 481 -4.34 17.95 24.77
N LEU A 482 -4.44 18.07 23.44
CA LEU A 482 -5.44 17.36 22.64
C LEU A 482 -5.28 15.83 22.68
N CYS A 483 -4.06 15.32 22.60
CA CYS A 483 -3.79 13.89 22.71
C CYS A 483 -4.12 13.37 24.12
N ASN A 484 -3.78 14.11 25.17
CA ASN A 484 -4.11 13.73 26.55
C ASN A 484 -5.62 13.77 26.82
N THR A 485 -6.36 14.77 26.34
CA THR A 485 -7.82 14.81 26.49
C THR A 485 -8.50 13.73 25.65
N ALA A 486 -8.01 13.42 24.45
CA ALA A 486 -8.51 12.30 23.64
C ALA A 486 -8.24 10.94 24.30
N LEU A 487 -7.04 10.71 24.83
CA LEU A 487 -6.70 9.49 25.58
C LEU A 487 -7.57 9.35 26.84
N LEU A 488 -7.80 10.45 27.56
CA LEU A 488 -8.69 10.47 28.72
C LEU A 488 -10.14 10.17 28.33
N SER A 489 -10.67 10.76 27.25
CA SER A 489 -12.04 10.47 26.79
C SER A 489 -12.18 9.01 26.33
N ILE A 490 -11.16 8.45 25.68
CA ILE A 490 -11.09 7.03 25.32
C ILE A 490 -11.10 6.17 26.59
N GLN A 491 -10.25 6.47 27.57
CA GLN A 491 -10.17 5.70 28.82
C GLN A 491 -11.49 5.75 29.61
N LEU A 492 -12.16 6.91 29.66
CA LEU A 492 -13.47 7.06 30.29
C LEU A 492 -14.57 6.29 29.55
N MET A 493 -14.56 6.29 28.21
CA MET A 493 -15.47 5.49 27.39
C MET A 493 -15.27 3.99 27.62
N VAL A 494 -14.02 3.52 27.61
CA VAL A 494 -13.65 2.11 27.84
C VAL A 494 -14.01 1.70 29.27
N ASN A 495 -13.66 2.48 30.29
CA ASN A 495 -13.99 2.17 31.69
C ASN A 495 -15.50 2.05 31.91
N ARG A 496 -16.32 2.93 31.30
CA ARG A 496 -17.79 2.81 31.34
C ARG A 496 -18.28 1.52 30.69
N MET A 497 -17.75 1.14 29.52
CA MET A 497 -18.10 -0.13 28.87
C MET A 497 -17.73 -1.35 29.73
N TRP A 498 -16.56 -1.34 30.38
CA TRP A 498 -16.14 -2.43 31.28
C TRP A 498 -17.04 -2.57 32.50
N GLN A 499 -17.52 -1.47 33.10
CA GLN A 499 -18.47 -1.51 34.21
C GLN A 499 -19.75 -2.27 33.82
N TYR A 500 -20.35 -1.97 32.66
CA TYR A 500 -21.53 -2.69 32.17
C TYR A 500 -21.23 -4.15 31.78
N ALA A 501 -20.05 -4.43 31.22
CA ALA A 501 -19.63 -5.81 30.92
C ALA A 501 -19.53 -6.66 32.20
N THR A 502 -18.89 -6.14 33.26
CA THR A 502 -18.79 -6.85 34.54
C THR A 502 -20.12 -7.05 35.25
N VAL A 503 -21.13 -6.22 35.00
CA VAL A 503 -22.50 -6.41 35.51
C VAL A 503 -23.23 -7.51 34.71
N GLY A 504 -22.93 -7.65 33.41
CA GLY A 504 -23.45 -8.74 32.58
C GLY A 504 -23.01 -10.13 33.08
N ASP A 505 -21.71 -10.32 33.33
CA ASP A 505 -21.16 -11.59 33.85
C ASP A 505 -21.62 -11.93 35.29
N GLN A 506 -22.17 -10.96 36.04
CA GLN A 506 -22.79 -11.21 37.35
C GLN A 506 -24.21 -11.78 37.25
N VAL A 507 -24.84 -11.74 36.06
CA VAL A 507 -26.12 -12.43 35.80
C VAL A 507 -25.84 -13.92 35.63
N LYS A 508 -25.81 -14.63 36.76
CA LYS A 508 -25.50 -16.07 36.87
C LYS A 508 -26.12 -16.91 35.76
N ALA A 509 -25.27 -17.53 34.94
CA ALA A 509 -25.61 -18.82 34.35
C ALA A 509 -25.85 -19.81 35.51
N SER A 510 -27.07 -20.33 35.64
CA SER A 510 -27.46 -21.20 36.76
C SER A 510 -26.94 -22.63 36.55
N SER A 511 -25.63 -22.83 36.73
CA SER A 511 -24.99 -24.13 36.68
C SER A 511 -25.32 -24.95 37.94
N ARG A 512 -25.84 -26.17 37.73
CA ARG A 512 -26.10 -27.14 38.81
C ARG A 512 -24.80 -27.44 39.56
N THR A 513 -24.86 -27.35 40.88
CA THR A 513 -23.80 -27.81 41.78
C THR A 513 -23.71 -29.34 41.78
N LEU A 514 -22.48 -29.86 41.76
CA LEU A 514 -22.15 -31.23 42.16
C LEU A 514 -21.20 -31.18 43.38
N PRO A 515 -21.14 -32.23 44.21
CA PRO A 515 -20.40 -32.19 45.48
C PRO A 515 -18.87 -32.13 45.29
N PRO A 516 -18.12 -31.65 46.30
CA PRO A 516 -16.66 -31.59 46.23
C PRO A 516 -16.02 -32.98 46.37
N SER A 517 -14.95 -33.23 45.61
CA SER A 517 -14.05 -34.37 45.81
C SER A 517 -12.75 -33.90 46.47
N THR A 518 -12.34 -34.59 47.54
CA THR A 518 -11.18 -34.23 48.35
C THR A 518 -9.89 -34.87 47.84
N ALA A 519 -8.92 -34.06 47.41
CA ALA A 519 -7.53 -34.47 47.25
C ALA A 519 -6.58 -33.29 47.55
N PRO A 520 -5.55 -33.44 48.41
CA PRO A 520 -4.60 -32.38 48.68
C PRO A 520 -3.61 -32.24 47.52
N SER A 521 -3.46 -31.03 46.98
CA SER A 521 -2.43 -30.71 45.98
C SER A 521 -1.35 -29.80 46.58
N VAL A 522 -0.13 -30.32 46.69
CA VAL A 522 1.04 -29.55 47.14
C VAL A 522 1.36 -28.51 46.07
N GLN A 523 1.16 -27.22 46.37
CA GLN A 523 1.53 -26.14 45.47
C GLN A 523 3.00 -25.74 45.68
N PRO A 524 3.91 -25.93 44.71
CA PRO A 524 5.20 -25.27 44.75
C PRO A 524 4.98 -23.76 44.56
N GLN A 525 5.66 -22.93 45.35
CA GLN A 525 5.55 -21.47 45.28
C GLN A 525 5.95 -20.96 43.88
N ARG A 526 4.97 -20.72 43.01
CA ARG A 526 5.17 -19.94 41.79
C ARG A 526 5.25 -18.47 42.17
N THR A 527 6.40 -17.86 41.92
CA THR A 527 6.54 -16.40 41.95
C THR A 527 5.45 -15.77 41.09
N VAL A 528 4.69 -14.86 41.68
CA VAL A 528 3.49 -14.31 41.05
C VAL A 528 3.91 -13.46 39.84
N PRO A 529 3.53 -13.83 38.59
CA PRO A 529 3.90 -13.04 37.43
C PRO A 529 3.26 -11.66 37.53
N THR A 530 4.05 -10.63 37.25
CA THR A 530 3.62 -9.22 37.30
C THR A 530 2.44 -8.97 36.35
N ALA A 531 1.66 -7.91 36.58
CA ALA A 531 0.52 -7.58 35.72
C ALA A 531 0.92 -7.48 34.23
N THR A 532 2.08 -6.89 33.95
CA THR A 532 2.68 -6.81 32.60
C THR A 532 3.05 -8.19 32.05
N GLU A 533 3.57 -9.11 32.87
CA GLU A 533 3.89 -10.48 32.43
C GLU A 533 2.62 -11.30 32.16
N ARG A 534 1.57 -11.16 32.99
CA ARG A 534 0.24 -11.74 32.77
C ARG A 534 -0.37 -11.25 31.45
N ALA A 535 -0.38 -9.94 31.22
CA ALA A 535 -0.84 -9.37 29.94
C ALA A 535 0.00 -9.89 28.75
N SER A 536 1.33 -9.94 28.89
CA SER A 536 2.24 -10.44 27.83
C SER A 536 2.16 -11.94 27.54
N THR A 537 1.50 -12.71 28.42
CA THR A 537 1.28 -14.16 28.27
C THR A 537 -0.13 -14.46 27.77
N LEU A 538 -1.16 -13.76 28.25
CA LEU A 538 -2.52 -13.80 27.68
C LEU A 538 -2.55 -13.33 26.22
N ALA A 539 -1.84 -12.25 25.89
CA ALA A 539 -1.69 -11.84 24.50
C ALA A 539 -0.94 -12.90 23.67
N ALA A 540 0.04 -13.60 24.25
CA ALA A 540 0.79 -14.64 23.55
C ALA A 540 -0.03 -15.91 23.27
N THR A 541 -1.02 -16.25 24.10
CA THR A 541 -1.98 -17.32 23.77
C THR A 541 -2.99 -16.86 22.72
N GLN A 542 -3.50 -15.62 22.79
CA GLN A 542 -4.34 -15.04 21.73
C GLN A 542 -3.63 -14.96 20.37
N PHE A 543 -2.31 -14.73 20.33
CA PHE A 543 -1.49 -14.80 19.11
C PHE A 543 -1.33 -16.23 18.54
N ALA A 544 -1.74 -17.27 19.26
CA ALA A 544 -1.70 -18.68 18.84
C ALA A 544 -3.10 -19.24 18.50
N GLU A 545 -4.17 -18.76 19.15
CA GLU A 545 -5.55 -19.29 19.04
C GLU A 545 -6.38 -18.66 17.90
N ARG A 546 -5.77 -17.87 17.01
CA ARG A 546 -6.46 -17.07 15.96
C ARG A 546 -6.96 -17.90 14.76
N GLY A 547 -7.56 -19.06 15.01
CA GLY A 547 -8.19 -19.93 14.02
C GLY A 547 -9.71 -19.75 13.94
N GLU A 548 -10.40 -19.78 15.08
CA GLU A 548 -11.87 -19.79 15.16
C GLU A 548 -12.38 -18.88 16.28
N ARG A 549 -13.25 -17.94 15.93
CA ARG A 549 -14.21 -17.28 16.84
C ARG A 549 -15.23 -16.51 16.02
N GLU A 550 -16.46 -17.02 16.00
CA GLU A 550 -17.62 -16.23 15.58
C GLU A 550 -17.97 -15.18 16.65
N GLU A 551 -18.64 -14.11 16.24
CA GLU A 551 -18.82 -12.91 17.07
C GLU A 551 -20.11 -12.99 17.90
N SER A 552 -20.00 -13.50 19.14
CA SER A 552 -21.12 -13.64 20.08
C SER A 552 -20.80 -13.14 21.50
N THR A 553 -20.34 -11.88 21.61
CA THR A 553 -20.33 -11.17 22.90
C THR A 553 -21.75 -10.73 23.27
N SER A 554 -22.23 -11.14 24.44
CA SER A 554 -23.63 -11.03 24.90
C SER A 554 -24.11 -9.61 25.28
N LEU A 555 -23.37 -8.56 24.92
CA LEU A 555 -23.69 -7.17 25.25
C LEU A 555 -24.43 -6.49 24.11
N GLY A 556 -25.72 -6.20 24.32
CA GLY A 556 -26.62 -5.71 23.27
C GLY A 556 -26.24 -4.34 22.68
N PRO A 557 -26.71 -4.00 21.46
CA PRO A 557 -26.11 -2.95 20.61
C PRO A 557 -26.27 -1.49 21.06
N ARG A 558 -26.75 -1.22 22.28
CA ARG A 558 -27.19 0.12 22.74
C ARG A 558 -26.21 0.89 23.61
N VAL A 559 -25.14 0.26 24.11
CA VAL A 559 -24.16 0.89 25.04
C VAL A 559 -22.75 0.97 24.46
N ALA A 560 -22.38 0.08 23.54
CA ALA A 560 -21.12 0.19 22.80
C ALA A 560 -21.22 1.30 21.75
N VAL A 561 -20.30 2.29 21.79
CA VAL A 561 -20.19 3.28 20.71
C VAL A 561 -19.81 2.55 19.43
N SER A 562 -20.69 2.62 18.42
CA SER A 562 -20.51 1.91 17.15
C SER A 562 -19.12 2.16 16.53
N VAL A 563 -18.60 1.17 15.79
CA VAL A 563 -17.29 1.27 15.11
C VAL A 563 -17.18 2.56 14.29
N ASN A 564 -18.25 2.93 13.57
CA ASN A 564 -18.31 4.19 12.83
C ASN A 564 -18.18 5.43 13.74
N GLY A 565 -18.87 5.46 14.90
CA GLY A 565 -18.75 6.56 15.86
C GLY A 565 -17.32 6.73 16.38
N ARG A 566 -16.61 5.61 16.63
CA ARG A 566 -15.21 5.63 17.04
C ARG A 566 -14.26 6.04 15.91
N ARG A 567 -14.53 5.63 14.65
CA ARG A 567 -13.85 6.18 13.47
C ARG A 567 -14.04 7.71 13.38
N LYS A 568 -15.28 8.21 13.42
CA LYS A 568 -15.58 9.64 13.29
C LYS A 568 -14.97 10.50 14.41
N PHE A 569 -14.77 9.95 15.61
CA PHE A 569 -13.99 10.60 16.67
C PHE A 569 -12.54 10.87 16.25
N PHE A 570 -11.84 9.88 15.67
CA PHE A 570 -10.47 10.08 15.18
C PHE A 570 -10.43 11.02 13.96
N HIS A 571 -11.42 10.95 13.07
CA HIS A 571 -11.53 11.87 11.93
C HIS A 571 -11.73 13.32 12.39
N ALA A 572 -12.56 13.57 13.40
CA ALA A 572 -12.70 14.90 14.03
C ALA A 572 -11.42 15.34 14.79
N LEU A 573 -10.76 14.44 15.51
CA LEU A 573 -9.49 14.71 16.18
C LEU A 573 -8.39 15.10 15.18
N ALA A 574 -8.36 14.46 14.00
CA ALA A 574 -7.44 14.81 12.92
C ALA A 574 -7.67 16.24 12.40
N VAL A 575 -8.92 16.72 12.31
CA VAL A 575 -9.21 18.13 11.97
C VAL A 575 -8.59 19.07 12.99
N LEU A 576 -8.82 18.82 14.29
CA LEU A 576 -8.32 19.66 15.38
C LEU A 576 -6.79 19.66 15.48
N LEU A 577 -6.15 18.50 15.33
CA LEU A 577 -4.69 18.40 15.35
C LEU A 577 -4.05 19.08 14.13
N PHE A 578 -4.58 18.82 12.92
CA PHE A 578 -3.84 19.09 11.68
C PHE A 578 -4.24 20.38 10.97
N VAL A 579 -5.51 20.81 10.96
CA VAL A 579 -5.89 22.05 10.24
C VAL A 579 -5.20 23.30 10.81
N PRO A 580 -5.16 23.54 12.14
CA PRO A 580 -4.42 24.67 12.70
C PRO A 580 -2.92 24.57 12.43
N GLY A 581 -2.36 23.37 12.51
CA GLY A 581 -0.94 23.11 12.26
C GLY A 581 -0.54 23.41 10.80
N ILE A 582 -1.31 22.95 9.82
CA ILE A 582 -1.05 23.19 8.38
C ILE A 582 -1.27 24.66 8.02
N ALA A 583 -2.26 25.32 8.63
CA ALA A 583 -2.50 26.74 8.41
C ALA A 583 -1.35 27.63 8.92
N TRP A 584 -0.78 27.29 10.08
CA TRP A 584 0.26 28.06 10.78
C TRP A 584 1.68 27.74 10.32
N ASP A 585 2.07 26.46 10.30
CA ASP A 585 3.43 26.01 9.98
C ASP A 585 3.44 24.67 9.21
N PRO A 586 3.10 24.70 7.90
CA PRO A 586 3.07 23.49 7.08
C PRO A 586 4.46 22.83 6.93
N ALA A 587 5.55 23.58 7.12
CA ALA A 587 6.92 23.06 7.14
C ALA A 587 7.15 22.14 8.35
N PHE A 588 6.68 22.56 9.53
CA PHE A 588 6.70 21.73 10.73
C PHE A 588 5.73 20.54 10.62
N MET A 589 4.55 20.73 10.03
CA MET A 589 3.61 19.63 9.74
C MET A 589 4.22 18.55 8.84
N HIS A 590 4.98 18.91 7.80
CA HIS A 590 5.64 17.95 6.92
C HIS A 590 6.58 17.02 7.70
N VAL A 591 7.36 17.57 8.64
CA VAL A 591 8.23 16.79 9.54
C VAL A 591 7.39 15.96 10.52
N ALA A 592 6.37 16.57 11.15
CA ALA A 592 5.51 15.90 12.13
C ALA A 592 4.75 14.70 11.52
N PHE A 593 4.16 14.84 10.33
CA PHE A 593 3.53 13.76 9.58
C PHE A 593 4.53 12.65 9.22
N SER A 594 5.75 13.00 8.80
CA SER A 594 6.79 12.00 8.46
C SER A 594 7.24 11.22 9.70
N ALA A 595 7.38 11.89 10.84
CA ALA A 595 7.69 11.26 12.12
C ALA A 595 6.53 10.39 12.65
N ALA A 596 5.28 10.83 12.48
CA ALA A 596 4.09 10.06 12.83
C ALA A 596 3.96 8.79 11.97
N LEU A 597 4.23 8.87 10.66
CA LEU A 597 4.22 7.69 9.77
C LEU A 597 5.34 6.71 10.16
N ALA A 598 6.55 7.21 10.40
CA ALA A 598 7.68 6.41 10.90
C ALA A 598 7.33 5.70 12.24
N LEU A 599 6.66 6.39 13.15
CA LEU A 599 6.19 5.83 14.42
C LEU A 599 5.07 4.79 14.22
N PHE A 600 4.12 5.03 13.31
CA PHE A 600 3.06 4.06 13.00
C PHE A 600 3.66 2.77 12.42
N VAL A 601 4.64 2.86 11.52
CA VAL A 601 5.39 1.72 10.98
C VAL A 601 6.15 0.98 12.09
N LEU A 602 6.82 1.69 13.02
CA LEU A 602 7.49 1.07 14.16
C LEU A 602 6.51 0.36 15.11
N CYS A 603 5.43 1.01 15.51
CA CYS A 603 4.38 0.42 16.35
C CYS A 603 3.78 -0.82 15.69
N GLU A 604 3.57 -0.79 14.38
CA GLU A 604 3.05 -1.93 13.63
C GLU A 604 4.05 -3.10 13.58
N TYR A 605 5.35 -2.85 13.41
CA TYR A 605 6.38 -3.90 13.54
C TYR A 605 6.39 -4.51 14.96
N LEU A 606 6.37 -3.68 16.00
CA LEU A 606 6.35 -4.13 17.39
C LEU A 606 5.11 -4.98 17.72
N ARG A 607 3.94 -4.57 17.23
CA ARG A 607 2.66 -5.27 17.35
C ARG A 607 2.65 -6.58 16.58
N TYR A 608 2.93 -6.55 15.28
CA TYR A 608 2.89 -7.71 14.38
C TYR A 608 3.90 -8.80 14.76
N CYS A 609 5.07 -8.42 15.27
CA CYS A 609 6.11 -9.34 15.73
C CYS A 609 6.09 -9.62 17.24
N ALA A 610 5.04 -9.19 17.95
CA ALA A 610 4.80 -9.44 19.38
C ALA A 610 6.02 -9.13 20.28
N VAL A 611 6.75 -8.07 19.95
CA VAL A 611 8.03 -7.67 20.57
C VAL A 611 7.78 -7.28 22.03
N PHE A 612 8.57 -7.82 22.96
CA PHE A 612 8.38 -7.57 24.39
C PHE A 612 8.88 -6.17 24.81
N PRO A 613 8.18 -5.43 25.69
CA PRO A 613 6.83 -5.70 26.22
C PRO A 613 5.70 -5.16 25.32
N LEU A 614 6.01 -4.21 24.44
CA LEU A 614 5.03 -3.32 23.82
C LEU A 614 4.04 -4.00 22.86
N GLY A 615 4.45 -5.05 22.14
CA GLY A 615 3.62 -5.68 21.12
C GLY A 615 2.29 -6.25 21.62
N ALA A 616 2.26 -6.70 22.89
CA ALA A 616 1.02 -7.15 23.55
C ALA A 616 0.09 -5.97 23.87
N MET A 617 0.64 -4.89 24.44
CA MET A 617 -0.11 -3.67 24.80
C MET A 617 -0.68 -2.99 23.54
N LEU A 618 0.14 -2.85 22.50
CA LEU A 618 -0.26 -2.30 21.21
C LEU A 618 -1.34 -3.15 20.53
N HIS A 619 -1.27 -4.48 20.63
CA HIS A 619 -2.31 -5.34 20.08
C HIS A 619 -3.64 -5.16 20.80
N PHE A 620 -3.64 -5.17 22.14
CA PHE A 620 -4.86 -5.01 22.95
C PHE A 620 -5.48 -3.60 22.87
N PHE A 621 -4.67 -2.55 22.74
CA PHE A 621 -5.16 -1.18 22.55
C PHE A 621 -5.75 -1.01 21.14
N LEU A 622 -4.99 -1.37 20.10
CA LEU A 622 -5.40 -1.11 18.73
C LEU A 622 -6.52 -2.05 18.25
N SER A 623 -6.64 -3.28 18.79
CA SER A 623 -7.74 -4.20 18.45
C SER A 623 -9.12 -3.61 18.74
N GLN A 624 -9.22 -2.70 19.71
CA GLN A 624 -10.47 -2.02 20.06
C GLN A 624 -10.95 -1.07 18.96
N PHE A 625 -10.05 -0.60 18.08
CA PHE A 625 -10.32 0.42 17.06
C PHE A 625 -10.27 -0.12 15.63
N LEU A 626 -10.31 -1.44 15.45
CA LEU A 626 -10.35 -2.06 14.12
C LEU A 626 -11.77 -2.07 13.55
N ASP A 627 -11.84 -1.96 12.23
CA ASP A 627 -13.03 -2.16 11.43
C ASP A 627 -12.89 -3.46 10.62
N SER A 628 -14.01 -3.91 10.05
CA SER A 628 -14.13 -4.96 9.03
C SER A 628 -13.06 -4.91 7.91
N LYS A 629 -12.52 -3.71 7.59
CA LYS A 629 -11.46 -3.51 6.59
C LYS A 629 -10.04 -3.88 7.08
N ASP A 630 -9.82 -4.04 8.39
CA ASP A 630 -8.53 -4.35 9.04
C ASP A 630 -8.43 -5.77 9.63
N CYS A 631 -9.43 -6.64 9.45
CA CYS A 631 -9.56 -7.96 10.11
C CYS A 631 -8.33 -8.89 10.05
N GLY A 632 -7.53 -8.81 8.99
CA GLY A 632 -6.34 -9.61 8.70
C GLY A 632 -5.13 -9.33 9.58
N LEU A 633 -3.94 -9.22 8.98
CA LEU A 633 -2.67 -9.25 9.72
C LEU A 633 -2.13 -7.88 10.14
N VAL A 634 -2.31 -6.84 9.34
CA VAL A 634 -1.67 -5.52 9.51
C VAL A 634 -2.70 -4.39 9.53
N ILE A 635 -2.58 -3.47 10.48
CA ILE A 635 -3.53 -2.37 10.64
C ILE A 635 -3.18 -1.27 9.64
N LEU A 636 -4.06 -1.03 8.68
CA LEU A 636 -3.81 -0.12 7.56
C LEU A 636 -4.67 1.14 7.62
N SER A 637 -5.92 1.10 8.11
CA SER A 637 -6.81 2.28 8.09
C SER A 637 -6.23 3.50 8.82
N HIS A 638 -5.52 3.28 9.93
CA HIS A 638 -4.84 4.35 10.68
C HIS A 638 -3.66 4.96 9.90
N ALA A 639 -2.89 4.13 9.19
CA ALA A 639 -1.81 4.59 8.33
C ALA A 639 -2.37 5.34 7.11
N TYR A 640 -3.42 4.81 6.46
CA TYR A 640 -4.09 5.44 5.33
C TYR A 640 -4.66 6.82 5.69
N LEU A 641 -5.36 6.95 6.83
CA LEU A 641 -5.88 8.24 7.33
C LEU A 641 -4.75 9.27 7.48
N LEU A 642 -3.62 8.87 8.07
CA LEU A 642 -2.46 9.73 8.23
C LEU A 642 -1.85 10.12 6.89
N THR A 643 -1.65 9.17 5.96
CA THR A 643 -1.09 9.47 4.64
C THR A 643 -2.03 10.33 3.79
N GLY A 644 -3.34 10.13 3.89
CA GLY A 644 -4.36 10.94 3.23
C GLY A 644 -4.38 12.38 3.74
N CYS A 645 -4.31 12.57 5.06
CA CYS A 645 -4.15 13.88 5.69
C CYS A 645 -2.85 14.58 5.28
N ALA A 646 -1.75 13.84 5.17
CA ALA A 646 -0.43 14.38 4.86
C ALA A 646 -0.15 14.59 3.36
N ALA A 647 -0.90 13.94 2.46
CA ALA A 647 -0.59 13.87 1.03
C ALA A 647 -0.37 15.25 0.39
N GLY A 648 -1.29 16.19 0.60
CA GLY A 648 -1.22 17.54 0.02
C GLY A 648 -0.01 18.37 0.52
N VAL A 649 0.51 18.05 1.71
CA VAL A 649 1.72 18.67 2.28
C VAL A 649 2.98 18.01 1.73
N TRP A 650 3.03 16.68 1.64
CA TRP A 650 4.21 15.95 1.16
C TRP A 650 4.51 16.16 -0.34
N ILE A 651 3.50 16.42 -1.18
CA ILE A 651 3.73 16.70 -2.62
C ILE A 651 4.31 18.11 -2.90
N GLU A 652 4.45 18.94 -1.85
CA GLU A 652 4.82 20.36 -1.93
C GLU A 652 3.82 21.20 -2.77
N SER A 653 2.52 20.96 -2.58
CA SER A 653 1.48 21.68 -3.33
C SER A 653 1.52 23.19 -3.03
N GLN A 654 1.40 24.00 -4.07
CA GLN A 654 1.42 25.46 -3.95
C GLN A 654 0.12 26.02 -3.36
N SER A 655 -1.01 25.32 -3.53
CA SER A 655 -2.30 25.74 -2.99
C SER A 655 -2.47 25.34 -1.52
N ARG A 656 -2.89 26.29 -0.69
CA ARG A 656 -3.28 26.05 0.71
C ARG A 656 -4.55 25.21 0.82
N ILE A 657 -5.43 25.29 -0.18
CA ILE A 657 -6.62 24.42 -0.29
C ILE A 657 -6.14 22.98 -0.40
N THR A 658 -5.29 22.67 -1.39
CA THR A 658 -4.78 21.31 -1.63
C THR A 658 -3.95 20.78 -0.45
N GLN A 659 -3.17 21.62 0.24
CA GLN A 659 -2.45 21.22 1.46
C GLN A 659 -3.37 20.78 2.60
N GLN A 660 -4.54 21.41 2.77
CA GLN A 660 -5.52 21.08 3.82
C GLN A 660 -6.60 20.09 3.35
N LEU A 661 -6.73 19.87 2.04
CA LEU A 661 -7.81 19.13 1.41
C LEU A 661 -7.96 17.72 1.97
N GLY A 662 -6.87 16.96 2.14
CA GLY A 662 -6.91 15.61 2.70
C GLY A 662 -7.48 15.55 4.12
N VAL A 663 -7.13 16.54 4.96
CA VAL A 663 -7.67 16.65 6.33
C VAL A 663 -9.15 17.02 6.32
N LEU A 664 -9.57 17.93 5.44
CA LEU A 664 -10.97 18.36 5.34
C LEU A 664 -11.87 17.27 4.76
N VAL A 665 -11.44 16.62 3.66
CA VAL A 665 -12.19 15.55 2.97
C VAL A 665 -12.46 14.37 3.90
N LEU A 666 -11.44 13.90 4.63
CA LEU A 666 -11.58 12.77 5.55
C LEU A 666 -12.20 13.23 6.88
N GLY A 667 -11.69 14.32 7.46
CA GLY A 667 -12.10 14.79 8.78
C GLY A 667 -13.53 15.34 8.84
N VAL A 668 -13.92 16.13 7.83
CA VAL A 668 -15.24 16.79 7.77
C VAL A 668 -16.14 16.15 6.72
N GLY A 669 -15.68 16.00 5.47
CA GLY A 669 -16.50 15.54 4.34
C GLY A 669 -17.13 14.16 4.57
N ASP A 670 -16.31 13.11 4.65
CA ASP A 670 -16.74 11.73 4.98
C ASP A 670 -17.51 11.67 6.31
N SER A 671 -17.13 12.48 7.31
CA SER A 671 -17.85 12.57 8.59
C SER A 671 -19.29 13.05 8.43
N VAL A 672 -19.50 14.20 7.77
CA VAL A 672 -20.82 14.80 7.57
C VAL A 672 -21.64 13.98 6.58
N ALA A 673 -21.04 13.46 5.52
CA ALA A 673 -21.71 12.57 4.56
C ALA A 673 -22.31 11.34 5.25
N SER A 674 -21.54 10.70 6.14
CA SER A 674 -21.99 9.55 6.93
C SER A 674 -23.08 9.90 7.94
N ILE A 675 -23.05 11.10 8.53
CA ILE A 675 -24.07 11.56 9.51
C ILE A 675 -25.37 11.92 8.79
N VAL A 676 -25.32 12.83 7.81
CA VAL A 676 -26.48 13.28 7.03
C VAL A 676 -27.11 12.11 6.29
N GLY A 677 -26.29 11.26 5.68
CA GLY A 677 -26.76 10.09 4.95
C GLY A 677 -27.45 9.03 5.82
N ARG A 678 -27.19 8.99 7.14
CA ARG A 678 -27.88 8.11 8.10
C ARG A 678 -29.10 8.75 8.76
N GLN A 679 -29.13 10.07 8.89
CA GLN A 679 -30.23 10.80 9.54
C GLN A 679 -31.34 11.21 8.56
N TYR A 680 -30.96 11.55 7.32
CA TYR A 680 -31.85 12.14 6.31
C TYR A 680 -31.80 11.42 4.96
N GLY A 681 -30.91 10.44 4.78
CA GLY A 681 -30.75 9.70 3.53
C GLY A 681 -32.00 8.88 3.17
N ARG A 682 -32.57 9.13 2.00
CA ARG A 682 -33.71 8.40 1.42
C ARG A 682 -33.34 7.88 0.04
N ILE A 683 -32.81 8.76 -0.80
CA ILE A 683 -32.36 8.45 -2.15
C ILE A 683 -30.97 7.82 -2.07
N HIS A 684 -30.90 6.50 -2.26
CA HIS A 684 -29.63 5.80 -2.34
C HIS A 684 -29.01 6.01 -3.74
N TRP A 685 -27.68 6.08 -3.80
CA TRP A 685 -26.98 6.04 -5.08
C TRP A 685 -27.32 4.74 -5.81
N PRO A 686 -27.54 4.77 -7.15
CA PRO A 686 -27.76 3.55 -7.90
C PRO A 686 -26.62 2.56 -7.62
N LEU A 687 -26.99 1.37 -7.13
CA LEU A 687 -26.10 0.23 -6.95
C LEU A 687 -25.02 0.43 -5.86
N SER A 688 -25.24 1.35 -4.91
CA SER A 688 -24.35 1.68 -3.79
C SER A 688 -25.16 1.84 -2.48
N SER A 689 -24.51 1.61 -1.33
CA SER A 689 -25.13 1.81 0.00
C SER A 689 -25.07 3.27 0.49
N LYS A 690 -24.40 4.15 -0.27
CA LYS A 690 -24.28 5.58 0.02
C LYS A 690 -25.53 6.33 -0.46
N THR A 691 -25.87 7.45 0.17
CA THR A 691 -27.08 8.23 -0.12
C THR A 691 -26.76 9.59 -0.74
N VAL A 692 -27.62 10.06 -1.64
CA VAL A 692 -27.47 11.33 -2.37
C VAL A 692 -27.54 12.52 -1.42
N GLU A 693 -28.35 12.45 -0.36
CA GLU A 693 -28.39 13.44 0.71
C GLU A 693 -27.07 13.46 1.51
N GLY A 694 -26.42 12.31 1.69
CA GLY A 694 -25.08 12.23 2.26
C GLY A 694 -24.03 12.90 1.37
N THR A 695 -24.06 12.64 0.05
CA THR A 695 -23.23 13.32 -0.95
C THR A 695 -23.45 14.83 -0.96
N LEU A 696 -24.70 15.30 -0.85
CA LEU A 696 -24.98 16.73 -0.71
C LEU A 696 -24.40 17.30 0.59
N GLY A 697 -24.50 16.55 1.69
CA GLY A 697 -23.84 16.84 2.97
C GLY A 697 -22.30 16.98 2.85
N PHE A 698 -21.64 16.12 2.05
CA PHE A 698 -20.22 16.26 1.72
C PHE A 698 -19.95 17.60 1.03
N VAL A 699 -20.63 17.88 -0.09
CA VAL A 699 -20.37 19.08 -0.91
C VAL A 699 -20.60 20.37 -0.12
N VAL A 700 -21.70 20.44 0.64
CA VAL A 700 -22.03 21.61 1.47
C VAL A 700 -21.02 21.80 2.60
N SER A 701 -20.69 20.75 3.36
CA SER A 701 -19.77 20.87 4.50
C SER A 701 -18.32 21.15 4.08
N MET A 702 -17.86 20.57 2.97
CA MET A 702 -16.55 20.88 2.39
C MET A 702 -16.46 22.32 1.90
N THR A 703 -17.48 22.77 1.16
CA THR A 703 -17.54 24.16 0.66
C THR A 703 -17.59 25.16 1.82
N ALA A 704 -18.43 24.90 2.83
CA ALA A 704 -18.51 25.72 4.03
C ALA A 704 -17.18 25.76 4.81
N SER A 705 -16.50 24.63 4.97
CA SER A 705 -15.21 24.54 5.68
C SER A 705 -14.12 25.38 5.00
N VAL A 706 -14.00 25.29 3.68
CA VAL A 706 -13.03 26.10 2.92
C VAL A 706 -13.42 27.59 2.91
N MET A 707 -14.72 27.93 2.96
CA MET A 707 -15.17 29.31 3.16
C MET A 707 -14.83 29.86 4.56
N VAL A 708 -14.96 29.06 5.63
CA VAL A 708 -14.51 29.45 6.98
C VAL A 708 -13.00 29.72 6.98
N LEU A 709 -12.20 28.85 6.36
CA LEU A 709 -10.75 29.03 6.23
C LEU A 709 -10.37 30.29 5.42
N ARG A 710 -11.17 30.66 4.42
CA ARG A 710 -11.04 31.92 3.67
C ARG A 710 -11.39 33.14 4.53
N MET A 711 -12.48 33.10 5.30
CA MET A 711 -12.86 34.18 6.23
C MET A 711 -11.79 34.40 7.30
N LEU A 712 -11.20 33.32 7.82
CA LEU A 712 -10.07 33.35 8.77
C LEU A 712 -8.72 33.70 8.10
N ARG A 713 -8.67 33.96 6.79
CA ARG A 713 -7.46 34.25 5.99
C ARG A 713 -6.37 33.17 6.06
N LEU A 714 -6.73 31.94 6.45
CA LEU A 714 -5.82 30.79 6.53
C LEU A 714 -5.56 30.16 5.16
N VAL A 715 -6.46 30.43 4.21
CA VAL A 715 -6.49 29.95 2.82
C VAL A 715 -6.59 31.15 1.86
N GLU A 716 -6.11 30.96 0.63
CA GLU A 716 -6.09 31.95 -0.44
C GLU A 716 -7.47 32.31 -1.01
N ALA A 717 -7.54 33.36 -1.85
CA ALA A 717 -8.75 33.66 -2.60
C ALA A 717 -8.93 32.67 -3.77
N PHE A 718 -10.16 32.24 -4.01
CA PHE A 718 -10.53 31.26 -5.05
C PHE A 718 -11.90 31.56 -5.67
N HIS A 719 -12.18 30.95 -6.83
CA HIS A 719 -13.46 31.00 -7.52
C HIS A 719 -14.43 29.95 -6.94
N THR A 720 -15.51 30.40 -6.29
CA THR A 720 -16.47 29.51 -5.60
C THR A 720 -17.01 28.39 -6.48
N GLY A 721 -17.41 28.69 -7.72
CA GLY A 721 -17.93 27.67 -8.64
C GLY A 721 -16.92 26.59 -9.01
N ALA A 722 -15.62 26.92 -9.06
CA ALA A 722 -14.56 25.93 -9.31
C ALA A 722 -14.37 25.00 -8.09
N LEU A 723 -14.40 25.56 -6.88
CA LEU A 723 -14.38 24.77 -5.64
C LEU A 723 -15.60 23.84 -5.57
N CYS A 724 -16.81 24.35 -5.82
CA CYS A 724 -18.03 23.52 -5.81
C CYS A 724 -17.96 22.37 -6.83
N ALA A 725 -17.41 22.61 -8.03
CA ALA A 725 -17.20 21.56 -9.03
C ALA A 725 -16.23 20.48 -8.54
N ILE A 726 -15.08 20.87 -7.96
CA ILE A 726 -14.10 19.95 -7.37
C ILE A 726 -14.73 19.11 -6.25
N MET A 727 -15.47 19.74 -5.33
CA MET A 727 -16.12 19.03 -4.21
C MET A 727 -17.24 18.10 -4.69
N THR A 728 -17.98 18.49 -5.73
CA THR A 728 -19.01 17.63 -6.35
C THR A 728 -18.37 16.42 -7.02
N LEU A 729 -17.29 16.58 -7.78
CA LEU A 729 -16.56 15.47 -8.39
C LEU A 729 -15.95 14.53 -7.34
N LEU A 730 -15.42 15.06 -6.23
CA LEU A 730 -14.99 14.25 -5.09
C LEU A 730 -16.13 13.44 -4.47
N ALA A 731 -17.30 14.05 -4.27
CA ALA A 731 -18.46 13.38 -3.70
C ALA A 731 -19.06 12.30 -4.64
N VAL A 732 -18.92 12.48 -5.96
CA VAL A 732 -19.24 11.45 -6.97
C VAL A 732 -18.24 10.29 -6.90
N ILE A 733 -16.94 10.58 -6.80
CA ILE A 733 -15.90 9.55 -6.64
C ILE A 733 -16.13 8.75 -5.34
N GLU A 734 -16.51 9.41 -4.23
CA GLU A 734 -16.93 8.73 -3.00
C GLU A 734 -18.19 7.87 -3.24
N GLY A 735 -19.23 8.43 -3.88
CA GLY A 735 -20.48 7.74 -4.18
C GLY A 735 -20.28 6.39 -4.87
N VAL A 736 -19.38 6.35 -5.85
CA VAL A 736 -19.15 5.22 -6.76
C VAL A 736 -18.02 4.28 -6.30
N SER A 737 -16.97 4.76 -5.61
CA SER A 737 -15.82 3.91 -5.22
C SER A 737 -16.10 3.03 -3.98
N GLU A 738 -15.64 1.77 -4.01
CA GLU A 738 -15.63 0.85 -2.86
C GLU A 738 -14.23 0.70 -2.19
N GLN A 739 -13.21 1.35 -2.75
CA GLN A 739 -11.84 1.34 -2.20
C GLN A 739 -11.74 2.08 -0.86
N ASN A 740 -10.53 2.15 -0.29
CA ASN A 740 -10.31 2.96 0.90
C ASN A 740 -10.38 4.47 0.58
N ASP A 741 -11.49 5.09 1.01
CA ASP A 741 -11.73 6.53 1.09
C ASP A 741 -10.50 7.35 1.55
N ASN A 742 -9.79 6.90 2.58
CA ASN A 742 -8.59 7.55 3.13
C ASN A 742 -7.40 7.64 2.15
N LEU A 743 -7.39 6.84 1.08
CA LEU A 743 -6.39 6.92 -0.01
C LEU A 743 -6.96 7.62 -1.25
N VAL A 744 -8.14 7.19 -1.72
CA VAL A 744 -8.68 7.62 -3.01
C VAL A 744 -9.08 9.10 -2.99
N LEU A 745 -9.82 9.56 -1.98
CA LEU A 745 -10.37 10.91 -2.00
C LEU A 745 -9.28 12.01 -1.91
N PRO A 746 -8.22 11.87 -1.07
CA PRO A 746 -7.12 12.84 -1.06
C PRO A 746 -6.31 12.85 -2.38
N LEU A 747 -6.03 11.70 -2.99
CA LEU A 747 -5.28 11.60 -4.25
C LEU A 747 -6.09 12.17 -5.43
N SER A 748 -7.37 11.80 -5.54
CA SER A 748 -8.31 12.39 -6.50
C SER A 748 -8.49 13.89 -6.28
N GLY A 749 -8.46 14.35 -5.01
CA GLY A 749 -8.56 15.75 -4.65
C GLY A 749 -7.37 16.56 -5.15
N ILE A 750 -6.15 16.06 -4.92
CA ILE A 750 -4.91 16.64 -5.46
C ILE A 750 -5.02 16.78 -6.99
N PHE A 751 -5.38 15.70 -7.68
CA PHE A 751 -5.58 15.69 -9.13
C PHE A 751 -6.59 16.75 -9.60
N LEU A 752 -7.78 16.79 -8.99
CA LEU A 752 -8.85 17.72 -9.34
C LEU A 752 -8.46 19.19 -9.08
N THR A 753 -7.73 19.50 -8.00
CA THR A 753 -7.27 20.87 -7.71
C THR A 753 -6.19 21.39 -8.66
N SER A 754 -5.46 20.51 -9.34
CA SER A 754 -4.54 20.87 -10.43
C SER A 754 -5.27 20.99 -11.77
N MET A 755 -6.19 20.06 -12.06
CA MET A 755 -6.93 20.04 -13.33
C MET A 755 -7.94 21.18 -13.47
N ILE A 756 -8.61 21.58 -12.39
CA ILE A 756 -9.63 22.64 -12.38
C ILE A 756 -9.03 23.89 -11.71
N PRO A 757 -8.78 24.98 -12.45
CA PRO A 757 -8.11 26.17 -11.90
C PRO A 757 -8.99 26.86 -10.85
N LEU A 758 -8.49 26.92 -9.61
CA LEU A 758 -9.16 27.54 -8.47
C LEU A 758 -9.06 29.08 -8.48
N ARG A 759 -8.20 29.67 -9.31
CA ARG A 759 -8.10 31.10 -9.57
C ARG A 759 -8.32 31.37 -11.07
N ARG A 760 -8.74 32.58 -11.41
CA ARG A 760 -8.61 33.13 -12.77
C ARG A 760 -7.31 33.92 -12.85
#